data_AF-S0EYV9-F1
#
_entry.id   AF-S0EYV9-F1
#
_cell.length_a   1.000
_cell.length_b   1.000
_cell.length_c   1.000
_cell.angle_alpha   90.00
_cell.angle_beta   90.00
_cell.angle_gamma   90.00
#
_symmetry.space_group_name_H-M   'P 1'
#
loop_
_entity.id
_entity.type
_entity.pdbx_description
1 polymer ?
#
loop_
_entity_poly.entity_id
_entity_poly.type
_entity_poly.pdbx_seq_one_letter_code
_entity_poly.pdbx_strand_id
1 'polypeptide(L)'
;MLFLLGLFLTFWPVAGQSNPSGWSWIWSPDGNHPPETLFFRLRFRLPRRPSSAVLYITADDAFEAYINQSRKPVATGDDWTTVRSFDVTSYLRAGLNLLAVECQNQRGPGGLLFKLVVTMGPNNVLTLVSDGNVRVSRHPPVAWNSLKLNDANWQHALVIAPEGGGVWGPLHGALSFDYSRIVRIWDLTQGLPQGADLYQAPRPLGARMPMMSSMAGVDDMKLVANAGFTLFQSNSDNLSTEEEAPGKWNWTVPAQACTTAHRLGLDWSYFEHEAFPPPWYREKVPFTRIECMEHHLPVQAFSPWDPSWKTFIEQGYAALAKEFGGANKPQEAGANSGALNVLCVGIHGDYGQAGLLTGGRVRVPEQREDWIKRFGNAHDHLGFWCADPLAQADFRKAMLEKYHTLSALNAAWHTHYQSVNDIAYPPDLYDPPDFLDRQHYLDFIEWYRDSVGRAIRWNLEAARKNFPNTLLLLPAGFADEDLRGGNDNSLIPKLAARYNAAVLSYHGGAKPFAQNAATELGRLGSACRFYGAPLWVATPGSLTPDQTVERIYEAASQGAAGYFDWASNVLSDANRNVYYRYGRFLQIDRPIVDVAMFYPARAQEIRPQEGYNETFARACAELRDYADFDIVDDRMVDDGCLSNYRILVLWEGTICQPQTLQKIKEWVNNGGVLIAYDFGKVTDFNGDISWFKDLFGYVQDLQPAYMRERYLGDLPSTYRIPVGDPEMAGFLEGQWAEPDTADGIVRRWTGETATVRLPLDVQKRYVLVVHASVPPEAADLKHELFVNGRKLGDLDTVGDVRYRFLLPSDLFDDNLQDRIALASLTFRSQTFLPAKGAAGTAGPGPLGIHVESVGVMALEGTETESPEDAIEKAPVPPGRIRSYINLSHLTSPTSSQSWVRRYGKGLTIYFPATRDLLKGYLQVVCFAIYHLSQIDPGRKDALPIDDTEDGVYATLFPDKILYYNSTDEEKTEHVVIPAEDFAMWKDQVMVPQQNEWTLHLPPHSIGAIYFGTPPQELLYECEGFTQPNGMKPRSSPDCSPGTGPTCLFVAAGKSIGTRFRIEVPGNYKVFYRVLHGEQLATAQIQIDGQPVVGDDSLHGQTRLAGTVNLTAGVHTLTLTAPSNLAVRADFVLLSNDPDVAGYTFALQTSPLN
;
A
#
# COMPACT_ATOMS: atom_id res chain seq x y z
N MET A 1 17.34 -18.09 70.76
CA MET A 1 16.68 -16.95 71.42
C MET A 1 16.04 -16.09 70.34
N LEU A 2 14.74 -16.24 70.10
CA LEU A 2 13.76 -15.19 69.79
C LEU A 2 12.45 -15.85 69.31
N PHE A 3 11.35 -15.25 69.77
CA PHE A 3 10.08 -15.89 70.10
C PHE A 3 9.10 -15.97 68.92
N LEU A 4 8.42 -17.12 68.86
CA LEU A 4 7.12 -17.36 68.22
C LEU A 4 5.99 -17.12 69.24
N LEU A 5 4.86 -16.56 68.81
CA LEU A 5 3.47 -17.03 69.06
C LEU A 5 2.44 -15.93 68.80
N GLY A 6 1.29 -16.29 68.20
CA GLY A 6 0.04 -15.59 68.51
C GLY A 6 -1.09 -15.58 67.47
N LEU A 7 -1.87 -16.66 67.43
CA LEU A 7 -3.33 -16.76 67.32
C LEU A 7 -4.15 -16.11 66.17
N PHE A 8 -5.04 -16.96 65.64
CA PHE A 8 -6.17 -16.71 64.74
C PHE A 8 -7.23 -15.76 65.31
N LEU A 9 -7.67 -14.81 64.48
CA LEU A 9 -9.04 -14.28 64.40
C LEU A 9 -9.39 -14.11 62.92
N THR A 10 -10.42 -14.82 62.48
CA THR A 10 -10.91 -14.90 61.10
C THR A 10 -11.62 -13.61 60.67
N PHE A 11 -11.14 -12.96 59.61
CA PHE A 11 -11.93 -12.06 58.77
C PHE A 11 -12.12 -12.72 57.39
N TRP A 12 -13.36 -12.83 56.94
CA TRP A 12 -13.67 -13.14 55.54
C TRP A 12 -13.25 -11.95 54.66
N PRO A 13 -12.43 -12.13 53.61
CA PRO A 13 -12.32 -11.16 52.53
C PRO A 13 -13.41 -11.42 51.50
N VAL A 14 -14.23 -10.41 51.24
CA VAL A 14 -15.10 -10.30 50.07
C VAL A 14 -14.22 -10.09 48.83
N ALA A 15 -14.60 -10.70 47.72
CA ALA A 15 -13.92 -10.58 46.43
C ALA A 15 -13.82 -9.13 45.92
N GLY A 16 -12.69 -8.79 45.29
CA GLY A 16 -12.48 -7.53 44.58
C GLY A 16 -11.00 -7.23 44.40
N GLN A 17 -10.40 -7.69 43.28
CA GLN A 17 -9.13 -7.13 42.80
C GLN A 17 -9.44 -5.79 42.13
N SER A 18 -8.98 -4.68 42.72
CA SER A 18 -9.03 -3.34 42.11
C SER A 18 -7.80 -3.11 41.23
N ASN A 19 -8.01 -2.75 39.97
CA ASN A 19 -6.96 -2.34 39.04
C ASN A 19 -6.55 -0.87 39.31
N PRO A 20 -5.29 -0.43 39.14
CA PRO A 20 -4.82 0.83 39.72
C PRO A 20 -5.19 2.15 39.01
N SER A 21 -6.01 2.17 37.95
CA SER A 21 -6.39 3.43 37.25
C SER A 21 -7.86 3.64 36.85
N GLY A 22 -8.63 2.63 36.43
CA GLY A 22 -9.78 2.90 35.54
C GLY A 22 -11.17 2.80 36.16
N TRP A 23 -11.95 3.88 36.14
CA TRP A 23 -13.40 3.82 35.87
C TRP A 23 -13.82 2.72 34.87
N SER A 24 -15.06 2.21 35.02
CA SER A 24 -15.59 1.11 34.20
C SER A 24 -16.97 1.44 33.64
N TRP A 25 -17.34 0.80 32.54
CA TRP A 25 -18.71 0.82 32.02
C TRP A 25 -19.63 0.15 33.03
N ILE A 26 -20.68 0.86 33.44
CA ILE A 26 -21.69 0.38 34.38
C ILE A 26 -23.10 0.45 33.78
N TRP A 27 -23.96 -0.49 34.15
CA TRP A 27 -25.38 -0.49 33.75
C TRP A 27 -26.29 -1.13 34.81
N SER A 28 -27.52 -1.49 34.44
CA SER A 28 -28.47 -2.18 35.31
C SER A 28 -28.09 -3.66 35.53
N PRO A 29 -28.18 -4.19 36.77
CA PRO A 29 -28.02 -5.62 37.04
C PRO A 29 -29.19 -6.47 36.50
N ASP A 30 -30.33 -5.86 36.19
CA ASP A 30 -31.51 -6.54 35.64
C ASP A 30 -31.41 -6.78 34.12
N GLY A 31 -30.23 -6.55 33.54
CA GLY A 31 -29.98 -6.64 32.11
C GLY A 31 -30.36 -5.38 31.34
N ASN A 32 -30.11 -5.41 30.04
CA ASN A 32 -30.26 -4.29 29.12
C ASN A 32 -31.55 -4.44 28.28
N HIS A 33 -32.40 -3.40 28.26
CA HIS A 33 -33.76 -3.44 27.68
C HIS A 33 -34.07 -2.23 26.78
N PRO A 34 -33.36 -2.03 25.66
CA PRO A 34 -33.56 -0.87 24.80
C PRO A 34 -34.92 -0.89 24.07
N PRO A 35 -35.61 0.27 23.91
CA PRO A 35 -35.24 1.57 24.44
C PRO A 35 -35.53 1.69 25.94
N GLU A 36 -34.59 2.22 26.71
CA GLU A 36 -34.71 2.45 28.15
C GLU A 36 -34.04 3.76 28.59
N THR A 37 -34.47 4.25 29.75
CA THR A 37 -33.80 5.34 30.45
C THR A 37 -33.48 4.87 31.87
N LEU A 38 -32.21 4.96 32.24
CA LEU A 38 -31.72 4.61 33.57
C LEU A 38 -31.20 5.83 34.30
N PHE A 39 -31.35 5.80 35.62
CA PHE A 39 -30.99 6.90 36.49
C PHE A 39 -29.93 6.43 37.47
N PHE A 40 -28.78 7.09 37.46
CA PHE A 40 -27.62 6.77 38.26
C PHE A 40 -27.37 7.83 39.32
N ARG A 41 -26.92 7.42 40.50
CA ARG A 41 -26.62 8.29 41.64
C ARG A 41 -25.35 7.85 42.36
N LEU A 42 -24.42 8.80 42.51
CA LEU A 42 -23.22 8.65 43.33
C LEU A 42 -23.14 9.77 44.38
N ARG A 43 -23.17 9.38 45.66
CA ARG A 43 -23.06 10.30 46.80
C ARG A 43 -21.64 10.28 47.37
N PHE A 44 -21.12 11.45 47.68
CA PHE A 44 -19.78 11.59 48.25
C PHE A 44 -19.69 12.82 49.16
N ARG A 45 -18.69 12.87 50.04
CA ARG A 45 -18.47 14.00 50.96
C ARG A 45 -17.11 14.64 50.71
N LEU A 46 -17.09 15.98 50.69
CA LEU A 46 -15.85 16.76 50.60
C LEU A 46 -15.56 17.42 51.95
N PRO A 47 -14.33 17.33 52.50
CA PRO A 47 -13.98 17.95 53.77
C PRO A 47 -13.96 19.49 53.71
N ARG A 48 -13.75 20.05 52.51
CA ARG A 48 -13.76 21.48 52.21
C ARG A 48 -14.16 21.73 50.76
N ARG A 49 -14.38 22.99 50.39
CA ARG A 49 -14.67 23.36 48.99
C ARG A 49 -13.42 23.09 48.12
N PRO A 50 -13.58 22.46 46.95
CA PRO A 50 -12.44 22.16 46.07
C PRO A 50 -11.90 23.42 45.37
N SER A 51 -10.64 23.38 44.97
CA SER A 51 -10.00 24.40 44.12
C SER A 51 -10.20 24.13 42.63
N SER A 52 -10.38 22.86 42.23
CA SER A 52 -10.75 22.45 40.88
C SER A 52 -11.53 21.13 40.95
N ALA A 53 -12.50 20.94 40.06
CA ALA A 53 -13.16 19.67 39.85
C ALA A 53 -13.55 19.49 38.38
N VAL A 54 -13.09 18.40 37.76
CA VAL A 54 -13.35 18.07 36.36
C VAL A 54 -14.09 16.73 36.27
N LEU A 55 -15.25 16.74 35.63
CA LEU A 55 -16.04 15.55 35.32
C LEU A 55 -15.75 15.10 33.90
N TYR A 56 -15.18 13.91 33.76
CA TYR A 56 -15.09 13.16 32.51
C TYR A 56 -16.26 12.19 32.44
N ILE A 57 -17.05 12.18 31.37
CA ILE A 57 -18.26 11.35 31.30
C ILE A 57 -18.65 11.04 29.85
N THR A 58 -19.18 9.83 29.65
CA THR A 58 -19.84 9.38 28.42
C THR A 58 -20.90 8.32 28.73
N ALA A 59 -21.85 8.10 27.81
CA ALA A 59 -22.86 7.05 27.90
C ALA A 59 -23.24 6.57 26.50
N ASP A 60 -23.78 5.35 26.40
CA ASP A 60 -24.06 4.66 25.13
C ASP A 60 -24.84 5.51 24.10
N ASP A 61 -26.06 5.98 24.39
CA ASP A 61 -26.75 6.87 23.42
C ASP A 61 -26.81 8.32 23.88
N ALA A 62 -27.19 8.58 25.13
CA ALA A 62 -27.17 9.95 25.66
C ALA A 62 -27.10 9.98 27.18
N PHE A 63 -26.57 11.08 27.74
CA PHE A 63 -26.65 11.37 29.15
C PHE A 63 -26.95 12.85 29.46
N GLU A 64 -27.59 13.06 30.60
CA GLU A 64 -27.67 14.34 31.28
C GLU A 64 -27.18 14.19 32.73
N ALA A 65 -26.11 14.92 33.09
CA ALA A 65 -25.53 14.88 34.43
C ALA A 65 -25.87 16.12 35.24
N TYR A 66 -26.14 15.92 36.53
CA TYR A 66 -26.56 16.92 37.50
C TYR A 66 -25.67 16.84 38.74
N ILE A 67 -25.30 18.01 39.28
CA ILE A 67 -24.60 18.10 40.56
C ILE A 67 -25.48 18.86 41.56
N ASN A 68 -25.71 18.27 42.74
CA ASN A 68 -26.36 18.93 43.88
C ASN A 68 -27.74 19.56 43.62
N GLN A 69 -28.56 19.02 42.70
CA GLN A 69 -29.86 19.58 42.28
C GLN A 69 -29.76 20.87 41.45
N SER A 70 -28.78 20.95 40.56
CA SER A 70 -28.78 21.99 39.54
C SER A 70 -30.10 21.97 38.75
N ARG A 71 -30.68 23.15 38.48
CA ARG A 71 -31.94 23.27 37.71
C ARG A 71 -31.79 22.87 36.23
N LYS A 72 -30.56 22.91 35.74
CA LYS A 72 -30.16 22.47 34.39
C LYS A 72 -29.05 21.42 34.55
N PRO A 73 -28.90 20.49 33.59
CA PRO A 73 -27.75 19.60 33.58
C PRO A 73 -26.46 20.41 33.51
N VAL A 74 -25.42 19.93 34.22
CA VAL A 74 -24.07 20.52 34.22
C VAL A 74 -23.20 19.93 33.11
N ALA A 75 -23.60 18.79 32.57
CA ALA A 75 -22.98 18.13 31.42
C ALA A 75 -24.05 17.35 30.66
N THR A 76 -23.94 17.35 29.33
CA THR A 76 -24.78 16.56 28.42
C THR A 76 -23.91 15.99 27.31
N GLY A 77 -24.26 14.80 26.83
CA GLY A 77 -23.58 14.15 25.71
C GLY A 77 -24.47 13.11 25.07
N ASP A 78 -24.16 12.79 23.83
CA ASP A 78 -24.97 12.01 22.90
C ASP A 78 -24.11 11.11 21.98
N ASP A 79 -22.85 10.90 22.38
CA ASP A 79 -21.87 10.11 21.63
C ASP A 79 -20.99 9.35 22.62
N TRP A 80 -21.13 8.03 22.62
CA TRP A 80 -20.39 7.17 23.54
C TRP A 80 -18.89 7.14 23.24
N THR A 81 -18.50 7.31 21.97
CA THR A 81 -17.11 7.16 21.50
C THR A 81 -16.18 8.22 22.09
N THR A 82 -16.74 9.35 22.52
CA THR A 82 -16.00 10.48 23.04
C THR A 82 -16.31 10.75 24.51
N VAL A 83 -15.31 10.61 25.37
CA VAL A 83 -15.38 11.07 26.74
C VAL A 83 -15.21 12.59 26.77
N ARG A 84 -16.28 13.27 27.20
CA ARG A 84 -16.27 14.72 27.37
C ARG A 84 -15.86 15.12 28.78
N SER A 85 -15.08 16.20 28.89
CA SER A 85 -14.66 16.79 30.15
C SER A 85 -15.41 18.09 30.44
N PHE A 86 -15.86 18.28 31.68
CA PHE A 86 -16.60 19.47 32.12
C PHE A 86 -16.04 19.99 33.45
N ASP A 87 -15.76 21.30 33.54
CA ASP A 87 -15.45 21.94 34.82
C ASP A 87 -16.73 22.03 35.67
N VAL A 88 -16.74 21.30 36.78
CA VAL A 88 -17.88 21.25 37.72
C VAL A 88 -17.53 21.90 39.08
N THR A 89 -16.42 22.62 39.17
CA THR A 89 -15.88 23.21 40.40
C THR A 89 -16.90 24.07 41.13
N SER A 90 -17.62 24.92 40.40
CA SER A 90 -18.61 25.84 40.97
C SER A 90 -19.84 25.15 41.55
N TYR A 91 -20.09 23.90 41.19
CA TYR A 91 -21.27 23.12 41.61
C TYR A 91 -21.04 22.30 42.88
N LEU A 92 -19.78 22.12 43.29
CA LEU A 92 -19.41 21.36 44.48
C LEU A 92 -19.27 22.23 45.73
N ARG A 93 -19.54 21.64 46.89
CA ARG A 93 -19.48 22.30 48.20
C ARG A 93 -18.79 21.44 49.26
N ALA A 94 -18.35 22.07 50.34
CA ALA A 94 -17.96 21.33 51.54
C ALA A 94 -19.16 20.55 52.09
N GLY A 95 -18.93 19.33 52.58
CA GLY A 95 -19.97 18.42 53.04
C GLY A 95 -20.48 17.47 51.96
N LEU A 96 -21.77 17.10 52.04
CA LEU A 96 -22.37 16.09 51.17
C LEU A 96 -22.67 16.65 49.77
N ASN A 97 -22.24 15.90 48.75
CA ASN A 97 -22.47 16.15 47.33
C ASN A 97 -23.11 14.93 46.64
N LEU A 98 -23.74 15.15 45.49
CA LEU A 98 -24.34 14.12 44.64
C LEU A 98 -24.02 14.40 43.17
N LEU A 99 -23.49 13.38 42.49
CA LEU A 99 -23.53 13.25 41.04
C LEU A 99 -24.74 12.38 40.68
N ALA A 100 -25.63 12.90 39.85
CA ALA A 100 -26.81 12.21 39.37
C ALA A 100 -26.78 12.25 37.85
N VAL A 101 -26.98 11.10 37.19
CA VAL A 101 -26.90 10.98 35.73
C VAL A 101 -28.14 10.27 35.21
N GLU A 102 -28.82 10.88 34.27
CA GLU A 102 -29.87 10.24 33.47
C GLU A 102 -29.21 9.74 32.19
N CYS A 103 -29.29 8.44 31.90
CA CYS A 103 -28.76 7.86 30.66
C CYS A 103 -29.89 7.26 29.84
N GLN A 104 -29.91 7.56 28.56
CA GLN A 104 -30.82 6.97 27.58
C GLN A 104 -30.06 5.93 26.76
N ASN A 105 -30.73 4.80 26.49
CA ASN A 105 -30.30 3.77 25.55
C ASN A 105 -31.49 3.48 24.63
N GLN A 106 -31.28 3.48 23.32
CA GLN A 106 -32.25 3.29 22.26
C GLN A 106 -32.16 1.90 21.64
N ARG A 107 -30.95 1.33 21.49
CA ARG A 107 -30.68 0.03 20.84
C ARG A 107 -29.35 -0.56 21.33
N GLY A 108 -29.21 -1.88 21.30
CA GLY A 108 -27.93 -2.52 21.67
C GLY A 108 -27.58 -2.38 23.16
N PRO A 109 -26.36 -2.80 23.58
CA PRO A 109 -25.94 -2.79 24.99
C PRO A 109 -25.79 -1.38 25.55
N GLY A 110 -26.44 -1.06 26.68
CA GLY A 110 -26.32 0.24 27.34
C GLY A 110 -25.16 0.31 28.34
N GLY A 111 -24.61 1.50 28.52
CA GLY A 111 -23.48 1.74 29.42
C GLY A 111 -23.35 3.21 29.83
N LEU A 112 -22.84 3.44 31.05
CA LEU A 112 -22.39 4.73 31.56
C LEU A 112 -20.93 4.61 32.02
N LEU A 113 -20.10 5.60 31.68
CA LEU A 113 -18.72 5.72 32.13
C LEU A 113 -18.47 7.14 32.63
N PHE A 114 -17.94 7.31 33.84
CA PHE A 114 -17.52 8.63 34.33
C PHE A 114 -16.36 8.59 35.33
N LYS A 115 -15.58 9.68 35.37
CA LYS A 115 -14.48 9.94 36.30
C LYS A 115 -14.56 11.40 36.73
N LEU A 116 -14.72 11.64 38.02
CA LEU A 116 -14.74 12.96 38.62
C LEU A 116 -13.46 13.17 39.44
N VAL A 117 -12.59 14.05 38.96
CA VAL A 117 -11.32 14.40 39.61
C VAL A 117 -11.51 15.71 40.38
N VAL A 118 -11.35 15.67 41.71
CA VAL A 118 -11.58 16.80 42.60
C VAL A 118 -10.29 17.17 43.33
N THR A 119 -9.71 18.31 42.99
CA THR A 119 -8.52 18.84 43.65
C THR A 119 -8.94 19.80 44.77
N MET A 120 -8.51 19.49 46.00
CA MET A 120 -8.71 20.37 47.16
C MET A 120 -7.44 21.18 47.47
N GLY A 121 -6.26 20.71 47.05
CA GLY A 121 -4.98 21.41 47.14
C GLY A 121 -3.89 20.65 46.37
N PRO A 122 -2.64 21.16 46.31
CA PRO A 122 -1.60 20.64 45.41
C PRO A 122 -1.36 19.13 45.48
N ASN A 123 -1.51 18.53 46.66
CA ASN A 123 -1.31 17.08 46.89
C ASN A 123 -2.56 16.39 47.45
N ASN A 124 -3.75 16.97 47.26
CA ASN A 124 -5.00 16.40 47.79
C ASN A 124 -6.04 16.34 46.67
N VAL A 125 -6.05 15.20 45.98
CA VAL A 125 -6.93 14.85 44.87
C VAL A 125 -7.83 13.70 45.28
N LEU A 126 -9.13 13.86 45.12
CA LEU A 126 -10.12 12.80 45.25
C LEU A 126 -10.62 12.43 43.85
N THR A 127 -10.47 11.17 43.47
CA THR A 127 -11.01 10.64 42.21
C THR A 127 -12.19 9.73 42.51
N LEU A 128 -13.33 10.00 41.89
CA LEU A 128 -14.54 9.20 41.97
C LEU A 128 -14.84 8.64 40.58
N VAL A 129 -15.20 7.36 40.49
CA VAL A 129 -15.33 6.65 39.22
C VAL A 129 -16.68 5.95 39.10
N SER A 130 -17.07 5.63 37.87
CA SER A 130 -18.15 4.68 37.59
C SER A 130 -17.68 3.27 37.93
N ASP A 131 -18.27 2.70 38.98
CA ASP A 131 -18.02 1.35 39.47
C ASP A 131 -19.30 0.76 40.09
N GLY A 132 -19.18 -0.42 40.71
CA GLY A 132 -20.30 -1.07 41.39
C GLY A 132 -20.85 -0.30 42.60
N ASN A 133 -20.23 0.80 43.06
CA ASN A 133 -20.75 1.61 44.17
C ASN A 133 -21.83 2.61 43.72
N VAL A 134 -21.97 2.83 42.42
CA VAL A 134 -23.01 3.70 41.86
C VAL A 134 -24.38 3.05 42.01
N ARG A 135 -25.38 3.83 42.43
CA ARG A 135 -26.77 3.36 42.54
C ARG A 135 -27.49 3.57 41.22
N VAL A 136 -28.29 2.59 40.80
CA VAL A 136 -29.08 2.63 39.57
C VAL A 136 -30.56 2.36 39.85
N SER A 137 -31.44 3.04 39.13
CA SER A 137 -32.88 2.77 39.12
C SER A 137 -33.49 3.03 37.76
N ARG A 138 -34.44 2.17 37.39
CA ARG A 138 -35.30 2.32 36.20
C ARG A 138 -36.54 3.17 36.48
N HIS A 139 -36.99 3.21 37.73
CA HIS A 139 -38.24 3.86 38.14
C HIS A 139 -37.95 4.88 39.25
N PRO A 140 -37.34 6.03 38.92
CA PRO A 140 -36.99 7.02 39.92
C PRO A 140 -38.22 7.87 40.32
N PRO A 141 -38.26 8.46 41.53
CA PRO A 141 -39.30 9.42 41.90
C PRO A 141 -39.07 10.78 41.21
N VAL A 142 -40.08 11.67 41.14
CA VAL A 142 -39.95 12.97 40.43
C VAL A 142 -38.73 13.82 40.88
N ALA A 143 -38.38 13.80 42.17
CA ALA A 143 -37.23 14.54 42.72
C ALA A 143 -35.94 13.69 42.78
N TRP A 144 -35.69 12.85 41.78
CA TRP A 144 -34.63 11.84 41.83
C TRP A 144 -33.22 12.37 41.80
N ASN A 145 -32.96 13.58 41.31
CA ASN A 145 -31.65 14.22 41.40
C ASN A 145 -31.46 14.97 42.74
N SER A 146 -32.39 14.79 43.70
CA SER A 146 -32.34 15.43 45.01
C SER A 146 -31.34 14.82 45.98
N LEU A 147 -30.54 15.67 46.62
CA LEU A 147 -29.68 15.25 47.73
C LEU A 147 -30.49 14.73 48.92
N LYS A 148 -31.76 15.12 49.06
CA LYS A 148 -32.65 14.70 50.15
C LYS A 148 -33.26 13.31 49.95
N LEU A 149 -33.26 12.78 48.72
CA LEU A 149 -33.85 11.48 48.41
C LEU A 149 -33.07 10.36 49.12
N ASN A 150 -33.73 9.47 49.84
CA ASN A 150 -33.08 8.25 50.32
C ASN A 150 -33.02 7.19 49.20
N ASP A 151 -31.83 6.92 48.69
CA ASP A 151 -31.55 5.95 47.61
C ASP A 151 -31.04 4.60 48.14
N ALA A 152 -31.16 4.33 49.45
CA ALA A 152 -30.69 3.06 50.03
C ALA A 152 -31.34 1.81 49.41
N ASN A 153 -32.56 1.93 48.91
CA ASN A 153 -33.30 0.84 48.24
C ASN A 153 -33.02 0.74 46.73
N TRP A 154 -32.21 1.64 46.16
CA TRP A 154 -31.80 1.50 44.75
C TRP A 154 -30.77 0.38 44.63
N GLN A 155 -30.82 -0.35 43.52
CA GLN A 155 -29.83 -1.38 43.23
C GLN A 155 -28.45 -0.75 43.01
N HIS A 156 -27.40 -1.54 43.22
CA HIS A 156 -26.06 -1.19 42.77
C HIS A 156 -25.92 -1.48 41.26
N ALA A 157 -25.20 -0.62 40.55
CA ALA A 157 -24.91 -0.81 39.15
C ALA A 157 -23.99 -2.03 38.95
N LEU A 158 -24.16 -2.74 37.84
CA LEU A 158 -23.28 -3.84 37.44
C LEU A 158 -22.14 -3.28 36.58
N VAL A 159 -20.90 -3.65 36.89
CA VAL A 159 -19.75 -3.40 36.01
C VAL A 159 -19.81 -4.38 34.85
N ILE A 160 -19.89 -3.86 33.63
CA ILE A 160 -20.11 -4.66 32.41
C ILE A 160 -18.89 -4.72 31.49
N ALA A 161 -18.02 -3.72 31.53
CA ALA A 161 -16.74 -3.73 30.82
C ALA A 161 -15.74 -2.73 31.47
N PRO A 162 -14.43 -2.97 31.38
CA PRO A 162 -13.44 -1.93 31.69
C PRO A 162 -13.53 -0.77 30.68
N GLU A 163 -12.99 0.40 31.02
CA GLU A 163 -12.74 1.46 30.05
C GLU A 163 -11.90 0.93 28.87
N GLY A 164 -12.26 1.32 27.64
CA GLY A 164 -11.66 0.77 26.42
C GLY A 164 -12.15 -0.64 26.01
N GLY A 165 -13.04 -1.28 26.78
CA GLY A 165 -13.53 -2.64 26.53
C GLY A 165 -15.03 -2.74 26.27
N GLY A 166 -15.52 -3.96 26.04
CA GLY A 166 -16.92 -4.22 25.68
C GLY A 166 -17.21 -3.88 24.22
N VAL A 167 -18.50 -3.62 23.91
CA VAL A 167 -18.92 -3.23 22.54
C VAL A 167 -18.51 -1.81 22.16
N TRP A 168 -18.06 -1.01 23.13
CA TRP A 168 -17.60 0.35 22.94
C TRP A 168 -16.14 0.41 22.47
N GLY A 169 -15.28 -0.52 22.89
CA GLY A 169 -13.87 -0.48 22.47
C GLY A 169 -13.14 0.82 22.93
N PRO A 170 -12.09 1.24 22.22
CA PRO A 170 -11.27 2.40 22.59
C PRO A 170 -12.08 3.70 22.61
N LEU A 171 -11.88 4.52 23.65
CA LEU A 171 -12.54 5.83 23.76
C LEU A 171 -11.58 6.96 23.41
N HIS A 172 -12.15 8.05 22.94
CA HIS A 172 -11.43 9.26 22.59
C HIS A 172 -11.73 10.38 23.58
N GLY A 173 -10.73 11.20 23.94
CA GLY A 173 -11.00 12.46 24.63
C GLY A 173 -11.54 13.52 23.66
N ALA A 174 -12.11 14.59 24.20
CA ALA A 174 -12.63 15.70 23.40
C ALA A 174 -11.63 16.17 22.33
N LEU A 175 -12.14 16.37 21.11
CA LEU A 175 -11.35 16.86 19.99
C LEU A 175 -10.87 18.29 20.26
N SER A 176 -9.60 18.53 19.97
CA SER A 176 -8.98 19.84 20.01
C SER A 176 -8.04 20.02 18.83
N PHE A 177 -7.79 21.27 18.46
CA PHE A 177 -6.77 21.59 17.47
C PHE A 177 -5.38 21.48 18.09
N ASP A 178 -4.50 20.76 17.42
CA ASP A 178 -3.05 20.85 17.63
C ASP A 178 -2.52 22.04 16.85
N TYR A 179 -2.55 23.21 17.49
CA TYR A 179 -2.05 24.45 16.89
C TYR A 179 -0.54 24.43 16.59
N SER A 180 0.21 23.39 16.95
CA SER A 180 1.59 23.24 16.49
C SER A 180 1.71 22.73 15.05
N ARG A 181 0.59 22.28 14.45
CA ARG A 181 0.59 21.58 13.17
C ARG A 181 -0.49 22.05 12.21
N ILE A 182 -0.06 22.72 11.14
CA ILE A 182 -0.94 23.17 10.04
C ILE A 182 -1.19 22.00 9.06
N VAL A 183 -2.43 21.90 8.57
CA VAL A 183 -2.91 20.88 7.62
C VAL A 183 -3.64 21.57 6.46
N ARG A 184 -3.43 21.05 5.25
CA ARG A 184 -4.05 21.55 4.01
C ARG A 184 -5.52 21.16 3.94
N ILE A 185 -6.33 22.06 3.44
CA ILE A 185 -7.69 21.77 2.96
C ILE A 185 -7.62 21.75 1.45
N TRP A 186 -8.07 20.64 0.86
CA TRP A 186 -8.03 20.42 -0.58
C TRP A 186 -9.30 20.92 -1.27
N ASP A 187 -9.15 21.53 -2.43
CA ASP A 187 -10.24 21.90 -3.33
C ASP A 187 -10.46 20.79 -4.35
N LEU A 188 -11.45 19.93 -4.10
CA LEU A 188 -11.79 18.87 -5.05
C LEU A 188 -12.46 19.41 -6.32
N THR A 189 -12.93 20.66 -6.35
CA THR A 189 -13.58 21.26 -7.52
C THR A 189 -12.59 21.94 -8.47
N GLN A 190 -11.32 22.05 -8.06
CA GLN A 190 -10.28 22.74 -8.82
C GLN A 190 -10.13 22.15 -10.22
N GLY A 191 -10.19 23.03 -11.23
CA GLY A 191 -10.08 22.66 -12.64
C GLY A 191 -11.35 22.05 -13.27
N LEU A 192 -12.41 21.80 -12.49
CA LEU A 192 -13.70 21.35 -13.02
C LEU A 192 -14.52 22.54 -13.56
N PRO A 193 -15.35 22.32 -14.60
CA PRO A 193 -16.32 23.33 -15.02
C PRO A 193 -17.27 23.71 -13.88
N GLN A 194 -17.70 24.97 -13.85
CA GLN A 194 -18.62 25.45 -12.81
C GLN A 194 -19.92 24.62 -12.80
N GLY A 195 -20.28 24.07 -11.63
CA GLY A 195 -21.47 23.23 -11.46
C GLY A 195 -21.34 21.80 -12.00
N ALA A 196 -20.14 21.38 -12.40
CA ALA A 196 -19.88 20.00 -12.79
C ALA A 196 -20.00 19.04 -11.59
N ASP A 197 -20.47 17.82 -11.85
CA ASP A 197 -20.53 16.78 -10.83
C ASP A 197 -19.12 16.35 -10.42
N LEU A 198 -18.88 16.32 -9.11
CA LEU A 198 -17.56 16.10 -8.52
C LEU A 198 -16.93 14.73 -8.86
N TYR A 199 -17.79 13.74 -9.12
CA TYR A 199 -17.45 12.33 -9.26
C TYR A 199 -17.63 11.81 -10.70
N GLN A 200 -18.38 12.51 -11.54
CA GLN A 200 -18.57 12.16 -12.96
C GLN A 200 -17.78 13.02 -13.93
N ALA A 201 -17.47 14.27 -13.57
CA ALA A 201 -16.75 15.15 -14.47
C ALA A 201 -15.33 14.63 -14.71
N PRO A 202 -14.82 14.61 -15.96
CA PRO A 202 -13.42 14.32 -16.23
C PRO A 202 -12.53 15.30 -15.46
N ARG A 203 -11.70 14.76 -14.57
CA ARG A 203 -10.74 15.55 -13.79
C ARG A 203 -9.49 15.84 -14.62
N PRO A 204 -8.93 17.07 -14.55
CA PRO A 204 -7.65 17.35 -15.19
C PRO A 204 -6.52 16.60 -14.48
N LEU A 205 -5.44 16.34 -15.22
CA LEU A 205 -4.22 15.77 -14.64
C LEU A 205 -3.64 16.72 -13.58
N GLY A 206 -3.10 16.14 -12.51
CA GLY A 206 -2.59 16.85 -11.34
C GLY A 206 -3.67 17.25 -10.32
N ALA A 207 -4.96 17.17 -10.65
CA ALA A 207 -6.03 17.48 -9.71
C ALA A 207 -6.10 16.46 -8.57
N ARG A 208 -6.50 16.90 -7.38
CA ARG A 208 -6.72 16.05 -6.20
C ARG A 208 -7.57 14.80 -6.51
N MET A 209 -7.14 13.62 -6.05
CA MET A 209 -7.98 12.42 -6.03
C MET A 209 -9.10 12.53 -4.97
N PRO A 210 -10.35 12.13 -5.28
CA PRO A 210 -11.35 11.88 -4.26
C PRO A 210 -10.90 10.75 -3.31
N MET A 211 -11.11 10.97 -2.00
CA MET A 211 -10.73 10.01 -0.96
C MET A 211 -11.97 9.57 -0.16
N MET A 212 -12.15 8.25 -0.05
CA MET A 212 -13.29 7.61 0.60
C MET A 212 -12.88 6.85 1.86
N SER A 213 -13.73 6.85 2.88
CA SER A 213 -13.53 6.04 4.09
C SER A 213 -14.82 5.34 4.54
N SER A 214 -14.72 4.39 5.47
CA SER A 214 -15.88 3.74 6.09
C SER A 214 -16.58 4.68 7.08
N MET A 215 -17.90 4.56 7.24
CA MET A 215 -18.62 5.25 8.33
C MET A 215 -18.00 4.93 9.71
N ALA A 216 -17.97 5.93 10.59
CA ALA A 216 -17.49 5.81 11.98
C ALA A 216 -18.33 6.73 12.89
N GLY A 217 -17.94 6.88 14.17
CA GLY A 217 -18.51 7.88 15.07
C GLY A 217 -18.37 9.30 14.52
N VAL A 218 -19.21 10.23 14.98
CA VAL A 218 -19.24 11.61 14.44
C VAL A 218 -17.90 12.32 14.62
N ASP A 219 -17.26 12.15 15.77
CA ASP A 219 -15.96 12.77 16.06
C ASP A 219 -14.81 12.08 15.30
N ASP A 220 -14.88 10.77 15.12
CA ASP A 220 -13.95 10.00 14.28
C ASP A 220 -14.01 10.45 12.82
N MET A 221 -15.21 10.62 12.27
CA MET A 221 -15.39 11.12 10.91
C MET A 221 -14.77 12.51 10.74
N LYS A 222 -14.77 13.37 11.77
CA LYS A 222 -14.07 14.67 11.73
C LYS A 222 -12.56 14.50 11.71
N LEU A 223 -12.00 13.57 12.49
CA LEU A 223 -10.56 13.24 12.46
C LEU A 223 -10.13 12.76 11.07
N VAL A 224 -10.89 11.81 10.50
CA VAL A 224 -10.63 11.24 9.18
C VAL A 224 -10.79 12.30 8.09
N ALA A 225 -11.82 13.16 8.18
CA ALA A 225 -12.01 14.25 7.23
C ALA A 225 -10.89 15.31 7.29
N ASN A 226 -10.31 15.57 8.46
CA ASN A 226 -9.16 16.47 8.60
C ASN A 226 -7.93 15.96 7.82
N ALA A 227 -7.82 14.65 7.58
CA ALA A 227 -6.79 14.04 6.75
C ALA A 227 -7.06 14.08 5.24
N GLY A 228 -8.21 14.63 4.81
CA GLY A 228 -8.56 14.85 3.40
C GLY A 228 -9.61 13.91 2.82
N PHE A 229 -10.18 13.02 3.63
CA PHE A 229 -11.28 12.13 3.23
C PHE A 229 -12.62 12.84 3.28
N THR A 230 -13.33 12.93 2.15
CA THR A 230 -14.58 13.70 2.06
C THR A 230 -15.79 12.84 1.71
N LEU A 231 -15.57 11.59 1.30
CA LEU A 231 -16.62 10.63 0.95
C LEU A 231 -16.65 9.51 1.98
N PHE A 232 -17.83 9.18 2.52
CA PHE A 232 -17.97 8.13 3.54
C PHE A 232 -18.95 7.05 3.10
N GLN A 233 -18.52 5.78 3.18
CA GLN A 233 -19.28 4.62 2.74
C GLN A 233 -19.96 3.91 3.91
N SER A 234 -21.27 3.70 3.76
CA SER A 234 -22.01 2.67 4.52
C SER A 234 -22.40 1.51 3.59
N ASN A 235 -22.64 0.35 4.16
CA ASN A 235 -22.99 -0.86 3.40
C ASN A 235 -24.43 -1.29 3.70
N SER A 236 -25.05 -2.02 2.76
CA SER A 236 -26.20 -2.86 3.06
C SER A 236 -25.81 -4.01 4.01
N ASP A 237 -26.79 -4.79 4.46
CA ASP A 237 -26.56 -5.97 5.31
C ASP A 237 -25.67 -7.04 4.62
N ASN A 238 -25.52 -6.97 3.29
CA ASN A 238 -24.78 -7.92 2.43
C ASN A 238 -25.21 -9.40 2.50
N LEU A 239 -25.94 -9.83 3.53
CA LEU A 239 -26.53 -11.16 3.74
C LEU A 239 -28.08 -11.12 3.73
N SER A 240 -28.62 -9.95 3.40
CA SER A 240 -30.04 -9.61 3.21
C SER A 240 -30.11 -8.30 2.43
N THR A 241 -31.33 -7.92 2.06
CA THR A 241 -31.70 -6.58 1.59
C THR A 241 -32.52 -5.84 2.64
N GLU A 242 -32.77 -4.56 2.39
CA GLU A 242 -33.55 -3.62 3.18
C GLU A 242 -35.07 -3.84 3.03
N GLU A 243 -35.49 -4.85 2.26
CA GLU A 243 -36.88 -5.22 2.06
C GLU A 243 -37.39 -6.16 3.18
N GLU A 244 -38.24 -5.64 4.06
CA GLU A 244 -38.77 -6.39 5.21
C GLU A 244 -39.98 -7.27 4.88
N ALA A 245 -40.72 -6.91 3.83
CA ALA A 245 -41.88 -7.62 3.30
C ALA A 245 -42.08 -7.24 1.82
N PRO A 246 -42.85 -8.00 1.02
CA PRO A 246 -43.00 -7.71 -0.40
C PRO A 246 -43.39 -6.24 -0.68
N GLY A 247 -42.51 -5.50 -1.36
CA GLY A 247 -42.65 -4.09 -1.71
C GLY A 247 -42.49 -3.09 -0.56
N LYS A 248 -42.14 -3.55 0.65
CA LYS A 248 -41.97 -2.72 1.85
C LYS A 248 -40.49 -2.66 2.26
N TRP A 249 -39.88 -1.51 2.02
CA TRP A 249 -38.47 -1.24 2.27
C TRP A 249 -38.26 -0.43 3.56
N ASN A 250 -37.22 -0.76 4.32
CA ASN A 250 -36.81 -0.04 5.52
C ASN A 250 -35.42 0.58 5.34
N TRP A 251 -35.41 1.84 4.94
CA TRP A 251 -34.20 2.61 4.70
C TRP A 251 -33.67 3.36 5.94
N THR A 252 -34.16 3.06 7.15
CA THR A 252 -33.84 3.84 8.36
C THR A 252 -32.33 3.96 8.61
N VAL A 253 -31.61 2.84 8.53
CA VAL A 253 -30.16 2.79 8.79
C VAL A 253 -29.36 3.55 7.71
N PRO A 254 -29.51 3.26 6.40
CA PRO A 254 -28.80 4.02 5.38
C PRO A 254 -29.20 5.50 5.34
N ALA A 255 -30.47 5.85 5.58
CA ALA A 255 -30.91 7.24 5.66
C ALA A 255 -30.26 7.99 6.84
N GLN A 256 -30.03 7.31 7.97
CA GLN A 256 -29.29 7.87 9.10
C GLN A 256 -27.82 8.10 8.74
N ALA A 257 -27.15 7.13 8.11
CA ALA A 257 -25.76 7.27 7.67
C ALA A 257 -25.59 8.45 6.69
N CYS A 258 -26.46 8.53 5.66
CA CYS A 258 -26.54 9.63 4.72
C CYS A 258 -26.72 10.98 5.43
N THR A 259 -27.68 11.05 6.36
CA THR A 259 -27.95 12.29 7.12
C THR A 259 -26.75 12.70 7.97
N THR A 260 -26.06 11.75 8.59
CA THR A 260 -24.86 12.00 9.41
C THR A 260 -23.73 12.57 8.57
N ALA A 261 -23.41 11.95 7.43
CA ALA A 261 -22.36 12.44 6.52
C ALA A 261 -22.66 13.87 6.04
N HIS A 262 -23.87 14.12 5.52
CA HIS A 262 -24.25 15.44 5.03
C HIS A 262 -24.31 16.51 6.13
N ARG A 263 -24.69 16.16 7.36
CA ARG A 263 -24.66 17.11 8.50
C ARG A 263 -23.25 17.58 8.81
N LEU A 264 -22.23 16.78 8.49
CA LEU A 264 -20.82 17.13 8.63
C LEU A 264 -20.24 17.82 7.39
N GLY A 265 -21.05 18.04 6.34
CA GLY A 265 -20.59 18.59 5.06
C GLY A 265 -19.77 17.60 4.23
N LEU A 266 -19.95 16.30 4.48
CA LEU A 266 -19.27 15.20 3.80
C LEU A 266 -20.24 14.51 2.84
N ASP A 267 -19.71 13.93 1.77
CA ASP A 267 -20.47 13.17 0.78
C ASP A 267 -20.67 11.72 1.25
N TRP A 268 -21.71 11.07 0.72
CA TRP A 268 -22.09 9.72 1.10
C TRP A 268 -22.02 8.73 -0.05
N SER A 269 -21.42 7.57 0.24
CA SER A 269 -21.39 6.39 -0.62
C SER A 269 -22.21 5.27 0.02
N TYR A 270 -22.93 4.51 -0.80
CA TYR A 270 -23.66 3.33 -0.35
C TYR A 270 -23.24 2.10 -1.13
N PHE A 271 -22.97 1.00 -0.42
CA PHE A 271 -22.63 -0.29 -1.00
C PHE A 271 -23.84 -1.23 -0.98
N GLU A 272 -24.49 -1.35 -2.12
CA GLU A 272 -25.69 -2.18 -2.34
C GLU A 272 -25.32 -3.63 -2.69
N HIS A 273 -26.10 -4.62 -2.25
CA HIS A 273 -25.83 -6.04 -2.54
C HIS A 273 -27.09 -6.90 -2.62
N GLU A 274 -27.37 -7.44 -3.82
CA GLU A 274 -28.66 -8.09 -4.14
C GLU A 274 -28.56 -9.62 -4.32
N ALA A 275 -27.47 -10.27 -3.89
CA ALA A 275 -27.31 -11.71 -4.06
C ALA A 275 -28.01 -12.55 -2.96
N PHE A 276 -28.21 -11.96 -1.77
CA PHE A 276 -28.84 -12.63 -0.63
C PHE A 276 -30.25 -12.06 -0.40
N PRO A 277 -31.32 -12.78 -0.78
CA PRO A 277 -32.69 -12.30 -0.57
C PRO A 277 -33.04 -12.27 0.92
N PRO A 278 -33.98 -11.40 1.35
CA PRO A 278 -34.33 -11.23 2.76
C PRO A 278 -35.07 -12.44 3.34
N PRO A 279 -35.16 -12.59 4.68
CA PRO A 279 -35.76 -13.76 5.34
C PRO A 279 -37.15 -14.15 4.80
N TRP A 280 -38.05 -13.18 4.60
CA TRP A 280 -39.41 -13.47 4.11
C TRP A 280 -39.41 -14.05 2.70
N TYR A 281 -38.47 -13.62 1.84
CA TYR A 281 -38.35 -14.10 0.47
C TYR A 281 -37.83 -15.53 0.48
N ARG A 282 -36.79 -15.81 1.29
CA ARG A 282 -36.21 -17.14 1.47
C ARG A 282 -37.22 -18.20 1.91
N GLU A 283 -38.19 -17.79 2.72
CA GLU A 283 -39.25 -18.66 3.24
C GLU A 283 -40.42 -18.87 2.26
N LYS A 284 -40.79 -17.84 1.48
CA LYS A 284 -42.09 -17.81 0.77
C LYS A 284 -41.99 -17.87 -0.75
N VAL A 285 -40.86 -17.50 -1.32
CA VAL A 285 -40.68 -17.42 -2.77
C VAL A 285 -39.77 -18.56 -3.23
N PRO A 286 -40.21 -19.40 -4.19
CA PRO A 286 -39.33 -20.41 -4.76
C PRO A 286 -38.28 -19.72 -5.65
N PHE A 287 -37.02 -19.92 -5.32
CA PHE A 287 -35.87 -19.54 -6.14
C PHE A 287 -34.76 -20.60 -5.99
N THR A 288 -33.86 -20.64 -6.96
CA THR A 288 -32.74 -21.57 -6.99
C THR A 288 -31.60 -21.01 -6.17
N ARG A 289 -31.20 -21.79 -5.16
CA ARG A 289 -30.06 -21.48 -4.30
C ARG A 289 -28.79 -21.94 -4.98
N ILE A 290 -27.71 -21.19 -4.82
CA ILE A 290 -26.40 -21.62 -5.29
C ILE A 290 -25.91 -22.83 -4.46
N GLU A 291 -25.33 -23.83 -5.11
CA GLU A 291 -24.87 -25.07 -4.48
C GLU A 291 -23.40 -25.37 -4.82
N CYS A 292 -22.63 -25.83 -3.83
CA CYS A 292 -21.25 -26.26 -4.04
C CYS A 292 -21.16 -27.65 -4.66
N MET A 293 -20.16 -27.89 -5.49
CA MET A 293 -19.87 -29.19 -6.10
C MET A 293 -19.35 -30.22 -5.09
N GLU A 294 -18.70 -29.78 -4.02
CA GLU A 294 -18.04 -30.66 -3.05
C GLU A 294 -19.03 -31.37 -2.12
N HIS A 295 -20.06 -30.65 -1.67
CA HIS A 295 -20.99 -31.14 -0.67
C HIS A 295 -22.43 -31.27 -1.19
N HIS A 296 -22.74 -30.71 -2.36
CA HIS A 296 -24.10 -30.59 -2.88
C HIS A 296 -25.05 -29.95 -1.85
N LEU A 297 -24.53 -28.93 -1.15
CA LEU A 297 -25.26 -28.18 -0.13
C LEU A 297 -25.52 -26.76 -0.63
N PRO A 298 -26.73 -26.23 -0.44
CA PRO A 298 -27.07 -24.88 -0.85
C PRO A 298 -26.62 -23.83 0.15
N VAL A 299 -26.23 -22.67 -0.35
CA VAL A 299 -26.19 -21.41 0.40
C VAL A 299 -27.44 -20.60 0.12
N GLN A 300 -27.89 -19.79 1.07
CA GLN A 300 -29.14 -19.03 0.96
C GLN A 300 -29.09 -17.81 0.01
N ALA A 301 -28.11 -17.77 -0.90
CA ALA A 301 -27.95 -16.78 -1.97
C ALA A 301 -28.55 -17.29 -3.30
N PHE A 302 -28.89 -16.38 -4.22
CA PHE A 302 -29.34 -16.74 -5.56
C PHE A 302 -28.23 -17.50 -6.33
N SER A 303 -28.64 -18.52 -7.09
CA SER A 303 -27.80 -19.06 -8.16
C SER A 303 -27.60 -18.00 -9.26
N PRO A 304 -26.38 -17.74 -9.75
CA PRO A 304 -26.13 -16.84 -10.89
C PRO A 304 -26.87 -17.23 -12.18
N TRP A 305 -27.36 -18.47 -12.24
CA TRP A 305 -28.13 -19.01 -13.36
C TRP A 305 -29.65 -18.93 -13.15
N ASP A 306 -30.13 -18.43 -12.01
CA ASP A 306 -31.55 -18.20 -11.77
C ASP A 306 -32.04 -16.94 -12.52
N PRO A 307 -32.96 -17.07 -13.50
CA PRO A 307 -33.45 -15.92 -14.27
C PRO A 307 -34.29 -14.94 -13.43
N SER A 308 -34.86 -15.38 -12.30
CA SER A 308 -35.61 -14.51 -11.39
C SER A 308 -34.70 -13.52 -10.66
N TRP A 309 -33.42 -13.86 -10.48
CA TRP A 309 -32.46 -13.00 -9.79
C TRP A 309 -32.28 -11.66 -10.50
N LYS A 310 -32.24 -11.64 -11.85
CA LYS A 310 -32.21 -10.39 -12.61
C LYS A 310 -33.37 -9.46 -12.25
N THR A 311 -34.58 -10.03 -12.11
CA THR A 311 -35.77 -9.23 -11.78
C THR A 311 -35.71 -8.73 -10.33
N PHE A 312 -35.15 -9.52 -9.41
CA PHE A 312 -34.91 -9.12 -8.04
C PHE A 312 -33.93 -7.93 -7.95
N ILE A 313 -32.77 -8.03 -8.64
CA ILE A 313 -31.79 -6.94 -8.79
C ILE A 313 -32.47 -5.65 -9.30
N GLU A 314 -33.26 -5.74 -10.37
CA GLU A 314 -33.94 -4.58 -10.94
C GLU A 314 -34.92 -3.90 -9.98
N GLN A 315 -35.59 -4.67 -9.11
CA GLN A 315 -36.51 -4.15 -8.10
C GLN A 315 -35.76 -3.45 -6.97
N GLY A 316 -34.66 -4.02 -6.50
CA GLY A 316 -33.81 -3.47 -5.45
C GLY A 316 -33.23 -2.11 -5.83
N TYR A 317 -32.53 -2.02 -6.96
CA TYR A 317 -32.00 -0.74 -7.44
C TYR A 317 -33.09 0.30 -7.75
N ALA A 318 -34.28 -0.12 -8.17
CA ALA A 318 -35.41 0.80 -8.37
C ALA A 318 -35.96 1.33 -7.03
N ALA A 319 -35.99 0.51 -5.98
CA ALA A 319 -36.39 0.92 -4.66
C ALA A 319 -35.36 1.86 -4.02
N LEU A 320 -34.06 1.54 -4.16
CA LEU A 320 -32.97 2.40 -3.71
C LEU A 320 -33.03 3.77 -4.38
N ALA A 321 -33.20 3.82 -5.71
CA ALA A 321 -33.31 5.07 -6.44
C ALA A 321 -34.58 5.86 -6.12
N LYS A 322 -35.66 5.18 -5.73
CA LYS A 322 -36.86 5.87 -5.26
C LYS A 322 -36.62 6.61 -3.93
N GLU A 323 -35.78 6.06 -3.05
CA GLU A 323 -35.46 6.67 -1.76
C GLU A 323 -34.36 7.73 -1.88
N PHE A 324 -33.25 7.40 -2.53
CA PHE A 324 -32.03 8.22 -2.55
C PHE A 324 -31.67 8.80 -3.92
N GLY A 325 -32.49 8.55 -4.95
CA GLY A 325 -32.29 9.10 -6.29
C GLY A 325 -32.71 10.56 -6.39
N GLY A 326 -31.76 11.48 -6.60
CA GLY A 326 -32.05 12.92 -6.50
C GLY A 326 -31.04 13.91 -7.08
N ALA A 327 -30.03 13.49 -7.86
CA ALA A 327 -28.97 14.39 -8.37
C ALA A 327 -29.39 15.33 -9.54
N ASN A 328 -30.68 15.39 -9.92
CA ASN A 328 -31.13 16.17 -11.08
C ASN A 328 -31.55 17.63 -10.79
N LYS A 329 -31.11 18.25 -9.68
CA LYS A 329 -31.29 19.69 -9.47
C LYS A 329 -29.95 20.37 -9.19
N PRO A 330 -29.55 21.39 -9.97
CA PRO A 330 -28.39 22.22 -9.67
C PRO A 330 -28.46 22.71 -8.23
N GLN A 331 -27.33 22.62 -7.54
CA GLN A 331 -27.14 23.00 -6.15
C GLN A 331 -27.61 24.44 -5.89
N GLU A 332 -28.80 24.60 -5.31
CA GLU A 332 -29.08 25.73 -4.44
C GLU A 332 -28.55 25.37 -3.06
N ALA A 333 -27.68 26.24 -2.51
CA ALA A 333 -27.11 26.08 -1.19
C ALA A 333 -28.22 25.87 -0.15
N GLY A 334 -28.33 24.64 0.36
CA GLY A 334 -29.25 24.29 1.46
C GLY A 334 -30.35 23.25 1.17
N ALA A 335 -30.40 22.58 0.00
CA ALA A 335 -31.50 21.65 -0.29
C ALA A 335 -31.12 20.35 -1.04
N ASN A 336 -30.68 19.31 -0.31
CA ASN A 336 -31.20 17.92 -0.33
C ASN A 336 -30.35 17.02 0.58
N SER A 337 -30.76 16.82 1.83
CA SER A 337 -30.01 16.05 2.85
C SER A 337 -30.03 14.53 2.67
N GLY A 338 -30.51 14.00 1.53
CA GLY A 338 -30.82 12.58 1.33
C GLY A 338 -30.46 12.00 -0.04
N ALA A 339 -29.56 12.63 -0.80
CA ALA A 339 -29.16 12.13 -2.13
C ALA A 339 -27.88 11.29 -2.06
N LEU A 340 -27.82 10.20 -2.82
CA LEU A 340 -26.62 9.37 -2.97
C LEU A 340 -25.59 10.03 -3.91
N ASN A 341 -24.33 10.18 -3.46
CA ASN A 341 -23.25 10.74 -4.30
C ASN A 341 -22.53 9.67 -5.13
N VAL A 342 -22.23 8.52 -4.52
CA VAL A 342 -21.48 7.41 -5.14
C VAL A 342 -22.14 6.09 -4.76
N LEU A 343 -22.24 5.15 -5.72
CA LEU A 343 -22.86 3.84 -5.51
C LEU A 343 -21.80 2.74 -5.73
N CYS A 344 -21.50 1.97 -4.70
CA CYS A 344 -20.77 0.72 -4.85
C CYS A 344 -21.75 -0.40 -5.18
N VAL A 345 -21.49 -1.10 -6.30
CA VAL A 345 -22.41 -2.05 -6.94
C VAL A 345 -21.98 -3.47 -6.60
N GLY A 346 -22.57 -4.06 -5.57
CA GLY A 346 -22.29 -5.43 -5.16
C GLY A 346 -22.80 -6.46 -6.16
N ILE A 347 -22.03 -7.52 -6.35
CA ILE A 347 -22.24 -8.52 -7.39
C ILE A 347 -22.80 -9.83 -6.81
N HIS A 348 -21.96 -10.65 -6.18
CA HIS A 348 -22.41 -11.95 -5.64
C HIS A 348 -21.51 -12.48 -4.52
N GLY A 349 -20.19 -12.45 -4.73
CA GLY A 349 -19.21 -13.04 -3.82
C GLY A 349 -19.23 -12.44 -2.42
N ASP A 350 -18.35 -12.94 -1.55
CA ASP A 350 -18.23 -12.44 -0.18
C ASP A 350 -18.11 -10.91 -0.16
N TYR A 351 -18.85 -10.25 0.73
CA TYR A 351 -18.93 -8.78 0.81
C TYR A 351 -19.42 -8.07 -0.47
N GLY A 352 -20.08 -8.77 -1.39
CA GLY A 352 -20.57 -8.20 -2.65
C GLY A 352 -19.48 -8.06 -3.72
N GLN A 353 -18.32 -8.69 -3.53
CA GLN A 353 -17.22 -8.64 -4.48
C GLN A 353 -17.57 -9.31 -5.83
N ALA A 354 -16.90 -8.88 -6.91
CA ALA A 354 -17.00 -9.54 -8.22
C ALA A 354 -16.33 -10.92 -8.19
N GLY A 355 -17.15 -11.94 -7.90
CA GLY A 355 -16.76 -13.34 -7.77
C GLY A 355 -17.91 -14.14 -7.18
N LEU A 356 -17.63 -15.37 -6.75
CA LEU A 356 -18.53 -16.23 -5.99
C LEU A 356 -17.96 -16.47 -4.58
N LEU A 357 -18.59 -17.34 -3.80
CA LEU A 357 -18.27 -17.57 -2.40
C LEU A 357 -16.86 -18.18 -2.23
N THR A 358 -16.04 -17.61 -1.34
CA THR A 358 -14.65 -18.06 -1.09
C THR A 358 -14.41 -18.50 0.37
N GLY A 359 -15.44 -18.44 1.21
CA GLY A 359 -15.29 -18.66 2.65
C GLY A 359 -14.75 -17.43 3.39
N GLY A 360 -14.69 -16.26 2.76
CA GLY A 360 -14.06 -15.07 3.34
C GLY A 360 -14.72 -14.68 4.67
N ARG A 361 -16.05 -14.73 4.73
CA ARG A 361 -16.83 -14.34 5.91
C ARG A 361 -16.67 -15.30 7.07
N VAL A 362 -16.73 -16.61 6.80
CA VAL A 362 -16.67 -17.61 7.87
C VAL A 362 -15.26 -17.82 8.45
N ARG A 363 -14.23 -17.20 7.87
CA ARG A 363 -12.88 -17.14 8.45
C ARG A 363 -12.76 -16.14 9.59
N VAL A 364 -13.59 -15.10 9.62
CA VAL A 364 -13.60 -14.09 10.68
C VAL A 364 -14.55 -14.55 11.80
N PRO A 365 -14.09 -14.72 13.05
CA PRO A 365 -14.90 -15.33 14.12
C PRO A 365 -16.28 -14.69 14.33
N GLU A 366 -16.35 -13.36 14.43
CA GLU A 366 -17.61 -12.64 14.66
C GLU A 366 -18.58 -12.76 13.49
N GLN A 367 -18.06 -12.71 12.26
CA GLN A 367 -18.86 -12.86 11.05
C GLN A 367 -19.32 -14.31 10.84
N ARG A 368 -18.50 -15.28 11.25
CA ARG A 368 -18.86 -16.70 11.29
C ARG A 368 -20.03 -16.95 12.25
N GLU A 369 -20.03 -16.31 13.42
CA GLU A 369 -21.13 -16.41 14.37
C GLU A 369 -22.43 -15.84 13.82
N ASP A 370 -22.38 -14.67 13.20
CA ASP A 370 -23.55 -14.06 12.54
C ASP A 370 -24.06 -14.94 11.37
N TRP A 371 -23.16 -15.46 10.56
CA TRP A 371 -23.48 -16.39 9.48
C TRP A 371 -24.22 -17.64 9.99
N ILE A 372 -23.66 -18.31 11.01
CA ILE A 372 -24.28 -19.50 11.63
C ILE A 372 -25.64 -19.15 12.22
N LYS A 373 -25.77 -17.99 12.86
CA LYS A 373 -27.05 -17.54 13.44
C LYS A 373 -28.12 -17.36 12.36
N ARG A 374 -27.75 -16.85 11.18
CA ARG A 374 -28.68 -16.58 10.07
C ARG A 374 -29.03 -17.83 9.27
N PHE A 375 -28.07 -18.71 9.04
CA PHE A 375 -28.20 -19.82 8.09
C PHE A 375 -28.14 -21.21 8.72
N GLY A 376 -27.88 -21.31 10.03
CA GLY A 376 -27.91 -22.55 10.81
C GLY A 376 -26.68 -23.45 10.66
N ASN A 377 -25.70 -23.05 9.85
CA ASN A 377 -24.44 -23.77 9.62
C ASN A 377 -23.34 -22.79 9.20
N ALA A 378 -22.09 -23.26 9.08
CA ALA A 378 -20.95 -22.47 8.62
C ALA A 378 -20.57 -22.78 7.16
N HIS A 379 -21.54 -23.18 6.33
CA HIS A 379 -21.30 -23.65 4.98
C HIS A 379 -21.07 -22.49 4.02
N ASP A 380 -19.81 -22.08 3.92
CA ASP A 380 -19.25 -21.12 2.98
C ASP A 380 -17.75 -21.45 2.89
N HIS A 381 -17.25 -21.65 1.68
CA HIS A 381 -15.88 -22.08 1.44
C HIS A 381 -15.48 -21.80 0.01
N LEU A 382 -14.16 -21.78 -0.23
CA LEU A 382 -13.62 -21.77 -1.57
C LEU A 382 -13.95 -23.10 -2.27
N GLY A 383 -14.60 -23.03 -3.42
CA GLY A 383 -15.11 -24.19 -4.15
C GLY A 383 -15.83 -23.82 -5.43
N PHE A 384 -16.18 -24.81 -6.26
CA PHE A 384 -17.01 -24.55 -7.44
C PHE A 384 -18.49 -24.54 -7.07
N TRP A 385 -19.09 -23.36 -7.12
CA TRP A 385 -20.49 -23.13 -6.75
C TRP A 385 -21.47 -23.24 -7.92
N CYS A 386 -21.55 -24.42 -8.53
CA CYS A 386 -22.36 -24.69 -9.73
C CYS A 386 -23.07 -26.06 -9.73
N ALA A 387 -23.31 -26.64 -8.55
CA ALA A 387 -23.97 -27.95 -8.45
C ALA A 387 -25.48 -27.89 -8.70
N ASP A 388 -26.07 -26.70 -8.65
CA ASP A 388 -27.51 -26.52 -8.76
C ASP A 388 -28.06 -26.91 -10.14
N PRO A 389 -29.34 -27.32 -10.25
CA PRO A 389 -29.90 -27.82 -11.51
C PRO A 389 -29.91 -26.79 -12.65
N LEU A 390 -29.99 -25.48 -12.35
CA LEU A 390 -29.99 -24.45 -13.39
C LEU A 390 -28.59 -24.23 -13.96
N ALA A 391 -27.56 -24.26 -13.12
CA ALA A 391 -26.17 -24.24 -13.55
C ALA A 391 -25.87 -25.39 -14.52
N GLN A 392 -26.25 -26.62 -14.17
CA GLN A 392 -26.04 -27.79 -15.04
C GLN A 392 -26.81 -27.66 -16.37
N ALA A 393 -28.04 -27.15 -16.35
CA ALA A 393 -28.82 -26.94 -17.57
C ALA A 393 -28.23 -25.84 -18.46
N ASP A 394 -27.75 -24.74 -17.87
CA ASP A 394 -27.09 -23.64 -18.58
C ASP A 394 -25.77 -24.09 -19.20
N PHE A 395 -24.97 -24.90 -18.49
CA PHE A 395 -23.74 -25.47 -19.04
C PHE A 395 -24.01 -26.31 -20.30
N ARG A 396 -24.95 -27.27 -20.23
CA ARG A 396 -25.33 -28.10 -21.39
C ARG A 396 -25.75 -27.23 -22.57
N LYS A 397 -26.55 -26.20 -22.31
CA LYS A 397 -27.00 -25.26 -23.33
C LYS A 397 -25.83 -24.48 -23.93
N ALA A 398 -24.98 -23.88 -23.11
CA ALA A 398 -23.84 -23.07 -23.54
C ALA A 398 -22.86 -23.89 -24.40
N MET A 399 -22.62 -25.14 -24.03
CA MET A 399 -21.72 -26.03 -24.77
C MET A 399 -22.31 -26.46 -26.12
N LEU A 400 -23.62 -26.69 -26.19
CA LEU A 400 -24.31 -26.91 -27.47
C LEU A 400 -24.31 -25.67 -28.35
N GLU A 401 -24.43 -24.47 -27.77
CA GLU A 401 -24.32 -23.22 -28.51
C GLU A 401 -22.90 -23.02 -29.08
N LYS A 402 -21.86 -23.34 -28.31
CA LYS A 402 -20.45 -23.26 -28.73
C LYS A 402 -20.09 -24.24 -29.84
N TYR A 403 -20.49 -25.50 -29.72
CA TYR A 403 -20.09 -26.57 -30.67
C TYR A 403 -21.10 -26.84 -31.78
N HIS A 404 -22.31 -26.29 -31.68
CA HIS A 404 -23.45 -26.46 -32.58
C HIS A 404 -24.01 -27.89 -32.70
N THR A 405 -23.20 -28.94 -32.54
CA THR A 405 -23.58 -30.35 -32.64
C THR A 405 -22.90 -31.18 -31.54
N LEU A 406 -23.60 -32.23 -31.08
CA LEU A 406 -23.04 -33.16 -30.09
C LEU A 406 -21.80 -33.90 -30.62
N SER A 407 -21.73 -34.16 -31.92
CA SER A 407 -20.58 -34.80 -32.55
C SER A 407 -19.33 -33.93 -32.50
N ALA A 408 -19.46 -32.62 -32.70
CA ALA A 408 -18.34 -31.70 -32.63
C ALA A 408 -17.84 -31.54 -31.19
N LEU A 409 -18.76 -31.46 -30.22
CA LEU A 409 -18.41 -31.44 -28.79
C LEU A 409 -17.69 -32.73 -28.37
N ASN A 410 -18.24 -33.90 -28.70
CA ASN A 410 -17.61 -35.19 -28.42
C ASN A 410 -16.21 -35.30 -29.03
N ALA A 411 -16.01 -34.76 -30.24
CA ALA A 411 -14.70 -34.73 -30.88
C ALA A 411 -13.72 -33.79 -30.16
N ALA A 412 -14.17 -32.60 -29.74
CA ALA A 412 -13.33 -31.62 -29.05
C ALA A 412 -12.96 -32.03 -27.63
N TRP A 413 -13.85 -32.75 -26.94
CA TRP A 413 -13.66 -33.18 -25.54
C TRP A 413 -13.23 -34.64 -25.41
N HIS A 414 -13.06 -35.35 -26.52
CA HIS A 414 -12.76 -36.78 -26.52
C HIS A 414 -13.80 -37.62 -25.73
N THR A 415 -15.07 -37.20 -25.76
CA THR A 415 -16.19 -37.83 -25.06
C THR A 415 -17.10 -38.63 -26.00
N HIS A 416 -18.07 -39.36 -25.43
CA HIS A 416 -18.99 -40.25 -26.15
C HIS A 416 -20.46 -40.08 -25.73
N TYR A 417 -20.88 -38.85 -25.45
CA TYR A 417 -22.25 -38.54 -25.06
C TYR A 417 -23.23 -38.95 -26.17
N GLN A 418 -24.33 -39.61 -25.79
CA GLN A 418 -25.37 -40.11 -26.72
C GLN A 418 -26.51 -39.11 -26.88
N SER A 419 -26.72 -38.26 -25.87
CA SER A 419 -27.73 -37.21 -25.84
C SER A 419 -27.17 -35.92 -25.25
N VAL A 420 -27.83 -34.79 -25.54
CA VAL A 420 -27.48 -33.49 -24.93
C VAL A 420 -27.60 -33.52 -23.41
N ASN A 421 -28.50 -34.33 -22.87
CA ASN A 421 -28.68 -34.47 -21.42
C ASN A 421 -27.50 -35.19 -20.75
N ASP A 422 -26.69 -35.93 -21.52
CA ASP A 422 -25.55 -36.67 -20.99
C ASP A 422 -24.34 -35.75 -20.76
N ILE A 423 -24.33 -34.54 -21.35
CA ILE A 423 -23.25 -33.56 -21.16
C ILE A 423 -23.15 -33.22 -19.67
N ALA A 424 -21.94 -33.37 -19.15
CA ALA A 424 -21.60 -33.15 -17.75
C ALA A 424 -20.34 -32.30 -17.65
N TYR A 425 -20.09 -31.76 -16.45
CA TYR A 425 -18.83 -31.13 -16.12
C TYR A 425 -17.65 -32.10 -16.27
N PRO A 426 -16.41 -31.60 -16.38
CA PRO A 426 -15.22 -32.44 -16.30
C PRO A 426 -15.26 -33.33 -15.05
N PRO A 427 -14.86 -34.61 -15.15
CA PRO A 427 -14.89 -35.54 -14.02
C PRO A 427 -13.97 -35.09 -12.87
N ASP A 428 -12.83 -34.47 -13.21
CA ASP A 428 -11.84 -33.97 -12.25
C ASP A 428 -11.81 -32.43 -12.27
N LEU A 429 -12.77 -31.80 -11.59
CA LEU A 429 -12.86 -30.34 -11.51
C LEU A 429 -11.71 -29.68 -10.74
N TYR A 430 -11.16 -30.40 -9.76
CA TYR A 430 -10.13 -29.88 -8.88
C TYR A 430 -8.73 -30.24 -9.35
N ASP A 431 -8.56 -31.17 -10.29
CA ASP A 431 -7.27 -31.59 -10.81
C ASP A 431 -7.30 -31.54 -12.34
N PRO A 432 -6.70 -30.53 -12.98
CA PRO A 432 -6.78 -30.37 -14.42
C PRO A 432 -6.17 -31.56 -15.15
N PRO A 433 -6.80 -32.04 -16.24
CA PRO A 433 -6.35 -33.24 -16.91
C PRO A 433 -5.09 -33.03 -17.76
N ASP A 434 -4.48 -34.15 -18.14
CA ASP A 434 -3.41 -34.24 -19.13
C ASP A 434 -3.82 -33.63 -20.49
N PHE A 435 -2.82 -33.37 -21.33
CA PHE A 435 -2.94 -32.58 -22.57
C PHE A 435 -4.16 -32.90 -23.47
N LEU A 436 -4.58 -34.17 -23.55
CA LEU A 436 -5.64 -34.64 -24.45
C LEU A 436 -7.07 -34.22 -24.01
N ASP A 437 -7.33 -34.02 -22.71
CA ASP A 437 -8.69 -33.78 -22.21
C ASP A 437 -8.91 -32.32 -21.71
N ARG A 438 -7.91 -31.44 -21.91
CA ARG A 438 -7.92 -30.06 -21.37
C ARG A 438 -9.02 -29.17 -21.94
N GLN A 439 -9.48 -29.40 -23.17
CA GLN A 439 -10.50 -28.52 -23.76
C GLN A 439 -11.83 -28.57 -22.99
N HIS A 440 -12.21 -29.75 -22.47
CA HIS A 440 -13.40 -29.89 -21.62
C HIS A 440 -13.29 -29.05 -20.34
N TYR A 441 -12.11 -29.07 -19.70
CA TYR A 441 -11.82 -28.27 -18.52
C TYR A 441 -11.81 -26.77 -18.80
N LEU A 442 -11.11 -26.35 -19.85
CA LEU A 442 -11.01 -24.94 -20.26
C LEU A 442 -12.36 -24.34 -20.62
N ASP A 443 -13.24 -25.11 -21.26
CA ASP A 443 -14.61 -24.70 -21.57
C ASP A 443 -15.47 -24.55 -20.30
N PHE A 444 -15.27 -25.43 -19.32
CA PHE A 444 -15.92 -25.31 -18.01
C PHE A 444 -15.48 -24.04 -17.28
N ILE A 445 -14.17 -23.76 -17.20
CA ILE A 445 -13.65 -22.55 -16.54
C ILE A 445 -14.13 -21.27 -17.23
N GLU A 446 -14.12 -21.24 -18.56
CA GLU A 446 -14.65 -20.12 -19.34
C GLU A 446 -16.14 -19.89 -19.02
N TRP A 447 -16.97 -20.95 -19.08
CA TRP A 447 -18.39 -20.87 -18.73
C TRP A 447 -18.64 -20.43 -17.28
N TYR A 448 -17.83 -20.92 -16.34
CA TYR A 448 -17.97 -20.58 -14.92
C TYR A 448 -17.64 -19.10 -14.67
N ARG A 449 -16.54 -18.58 -15.23
CA ARG A 449 -16.20 -17.15 -15.16
C ARG A 449 -17.22 -16.26 -15.87
N ASP A 450 -17.79 -16.73 -16.97
CA ASP A 450 -18.87 -16.02 -17.68
C ASP A 450 -20.13 -15.83 -16.82
N SER A 451 -20.37 -16.67 -15.81
CA SER A 451 -21.45 -16.48 -14.84
C SER A 451 -21.23 -15.23 -13.98
N VAL A 452 -20.00 -14.96 -13.53
CA VAL A 452 -19.63 -13.73 -12.82
C VAL A 452 -19.74 -12.54 -13.76
N GLY A 453 -19.27 -12.66 -15.00
CA GLY A 453 -19.46 -11.63 -16.03
C GLY A 453 -20.93 -11.31 -16.32
N ARG A 454 -21.83 -12.30 -16.22
CA ARG A 454 -23.30 -12.12 -16.33
C ARG A 454 -23.85 -11.37 -15.12
N ALA A 455 -23.44 -11.73 -13.90
CA ALA A 455 -23.82 -11.06 -12.67
C ALA A 455 -23.38 -9.58 -12.66
N ILE A 456 -22.15 -9.28 -13.08
CA ILE A 456 -21.65 -7.91 -13.26
C ILE A 456 -22.55 -7.12 -14.20
N ARG A 457 -22.88 -7.69 -15.37
CA ARG A 457 -23.74 -7.03 -16.35
C ARG A 457 -25.12 -6.71 -15.81
N TRP A 458 -25.77 -7.65 -15.12
CA TRP A 458 -27.11 -7.43 -14.57
C TRP A 458 -27.13 -6.33 -13.51
N ASN A 459 -26.18 -6.36 -12.57
CA ASN A 459 -26.10 -5.34 -11.52
C ASN A 459 -25.74 -3.96 -12.08
N LEU A 460 -24.72 -3.85 -12.94
CA LEU A 460 -24.34 -2.56 -13.55
C LEU A 460 -25.41 -2.01 -14.50
N GLU A 461 -26.11 -2.87 -15.25
CA GLU A 461 -27.25 -2.46 -16.09
C GLU A 461 -28.38 -1.88 -15.23
N ALA A 462 -28.76 -2.56 -14.15
CA ALA A 462 -29.80 -2.09 -13.23
C ALA A 462 -29.38 -0.81 -12.49
N ALA A 463 -28.14 -0.75 -11.98
CA ALA A 463 -27.59 0.44 -11.32
C ALA A 463 -27.55 1.63 -12.26
N ARG A 464 -26.96 1.51 -13.47
CA ARG A 464 -26.86 2.62 -14.43
C ARG A 464 -28.22 3.08 -14.94
N LYS A 465 -29.19 2.17 -15.10
CA LYS A 465 -30.58 2.52 -15.47
C LYS A 465 -31.24 3.42 -14.43
N ASN A 466 -31.03 3.14 -13.15
CA ASN A 466 -31.66 3.86 -12.05
C ASN A 466 -30.84 5.10 -11.60
N PHE A 467 -29.53 5.07 -11.80
CA PHE A 467 -28.57 6.12 -11.42
C PHE A 467 -27.73 6.57 -12.63
N PRO A 468 -28.35 7.23 -13.64
CA PRO A 468 -27.67 7.55 -14.90
C PRO A 468 -26.48 8.50 -14.74
N ASN A 469 -26.51 9.37 -13.73
CA ASN A 469 -25.51 10.41 -13.49
C ASN A 469 -24.69 10.19 -12.20
N THR A 470 -24.69 8.99 -11.64
CA THR A 470 -23.93 8.67 -10.40
C THR A 470 -22.66 7.89 -10.75
N LEU A 471 -21.60 8.09 -9.96
CA LEU A 471 -20.41 7.24 -10.04
C LEU A 471 -20.73 5.85 -9.51
N LEU A 472 -20.54 4.86 -10.38
CA LEU A 472 -20.66 3.45 -10.03
C LEU A 472 -19.26 2.90 -9.75
N LEU A 473 -19.08 2.29 -8.58
CA LEU A 473 -17.87 1.56 -8.21
C LEU A 473 -18.17 0.06 -8.28
N LEU A 474 -17.43 -0.67 -9.11
CA LEU A 474 -17.48 -2.13 -9.21
C LEU A 474 -16.38 -2.74 -8.32
N PRO A 475 -16.72 -3.41 -7.21
CA PRO A 475 -15.73 -4.06 -6.34
C PRO A 475 -15.08 -5.26 -7.06
N ALA A 476 -13.75 -5.24 -7.19
CA ALA A 476 -13.00 -6.08 -8.13
C ALA A 476 -12.77 -7.54 -7.70
N GLY A 477 -13.20 -7.97 -6.52
CA GLY A 477 -12.78 -9.28 -5.99
C GLY A 477 -11.69 -9.18 -4.93
N PHE A 478 -11.40 -10.33 -4.30
CA PHE A 478 -10.18 -10.53 -3.55
C PHE A 478 -8.97 -10.59 -4.50
N ALA A 479 -7.78 -10.41 -3.93
CA ALA A 479 -6.54 -10.31 -4.70
C ALA A 479 -6.12 -11.64 -5.36
N ASP A 480 -6.52 -12.79 -4.81
CA ASP A 480 -6.27 -14.09 -5.43
C ASP A 480 -7.19 -14.33 -6.63
N GLU A 481 -6.66 -14.81 -7.76
CA GLU A 481 -7.41 -15.17 -8.97
C GLU A 481 -7.69 -16.68 -9.03
N ASP A 482 -8.00 -17.27 -7.87
CA ASP A 482 -8.35 -18.68 -7.79
C ASP A 482 -9.59 -18.95 -8.66
N LEU A 483 -9.47 -19.91 -9.57
CA LEU A 483 -10.53 -20.20 -10.55
C LEU A 483 -11.88 -20.53 -9.89
N ARG A 484 -11.85 -21.06 -8.66
CA ARG A 484 -13.05 -21.40 -7.87
C ARG A 484 -13.81 -20.16 -7.42
N GLY A 485 -13.13 -19.03 -7.23
CA GLY A 485 -13.76 -17.74 -6.94
C GLY A 485 -14.42 -17.10 -8.17
N GLY A 486 -14.06 -17.54 -9.39
CA GLY A 486 -14.64 -17.08 -10.65
C GLY A 486 -14.27 -15.63 -11.03
N ASN A 487 -13.45 -14.94 -10.25
CA ASN A 487 -12.93 -13.61 -10.56
C ASN A 487 -11.91 -13.65 -11.70
N ASP A 488 -11.82 -12.53 -12.42
CA ASP A 488 -10.97 -12.38 -13.60
C ASP A 488 -10.57 -10.91 -13.77
N ASN A 489 -9.27 -10.64 -13.58
CA ASN A 489 -8.76 -9.27 -13.47
C ASN A 489 -8.69 -8.49 -14.79
N SER A 490 -8.93 -9.11 -15.96
CA SER A 490 -9.10 -8.36 -17.21
C SER A 490 -10.55 -8.32 -17.72
N LEU A 491 -11.39 -9.28 -17.34
CA LEU A 491 -12.83 -9.22 -17.62
C LEU A 491 -13.53 -8.12 -16.81
N ILE A 492 -13.18 -7.98 -15.54
CA ILE A 492 -13.82 -7.02 -14.62
C ILE A 492 -13.67 -5.57 -15.13
N PRO A 493 -12.46 -5.05 -15.45
CA PRO A 493 -12.31 -3.70 -15.99
C PRO A 493 -12.95 -3.53 -17.37
N LYS A 494 -12.89 -4.55 -18.24
CA LYS A 494 -13.56 -4.54 -19.54
C LYS A 494 -15.07 -4.31 -19.41
N LEU A 495 -15.71 -4.98 -18.46
CA LEU A 495 -17.13 -4.80 -18.18
C LEU A 495 -17.41 -3.46 -17.49
N ALA A 496 -16.59 -3.03 -16.53
CA ALA A 496 -16.74 -1.74 -15.86
C ALA A 496 -16.76 -0.58 -16.88
N ALA A 497 -15.79 -0.56 -17.80
CA ALA A 497 -15.71 0.45 -18.87
C ALA A 497 -16.97 0.51 -19.72
N ARG A 498 -17.55 -0.65 -20.09
CA ARG A 498 -18.77 -0.73 -20.90
C ARG A 498 -19.98 -0.04 -20.26
N TYR A 499 -20.05 0.02 -18.92
CA TYR A 499 -21.17 0.61 -18.18
C TYR A 499 -20.82 1.98 -17.55
N ASN A 500 -19.69 2.57 -17.95
CA ASN A 500 -19.17 3.81 -17.37
C ASN A 500 -19.02 3.70 -15.84
N ALA A 501 -18.46 2.58 -15.36
CA ALA A 501 -18.18 2.34 -13.95
C ALA A 501 -16.67 2.37 -13.71
N ALA A 502 -16.28 2.80 -12.51
CA ALA A 502 -14.93 2.66 -12.01
C ALA A 502 -14.77 1.30 -11.30
N VAL A 503 -13.55 0.78 -11.22
CA VAL A 503 -13.21 -0.47 -10.53
C VAL A 503 -12.70 -0.11 -9.13
N LEU A 504 -13.31 -0.64 -8.08
CA LEU A 504 -12.83 -0.53 -6.70
C LEU A 504 -12.02 -1.77 -6.33
N SER A 505 -10.70 -1.63 -6.30
CA SER A 505 -9.77 -2.71 -6.03
C SER A 505 -9.44 -2.82 -4.55
N TYR A 506 -9.69 -3.98 -3.95
CA TYR A 506 -9.19 -4.35 -2.62
C TYR A 506 -7.84 -5.07 -2.66
N HIS A 507 -7.14 -5.03 -3.79
CA HIS A 507 -5.82 -5.65 -3.95
C HIS A 507 -4.69 -4.77 -3.39
N GLY A 508 -4.98 -3.50 -3.05
CA GLY A 508 -4.00 -2.61 -2.44
C GLY A 508 -3.45 -3.20 -1.15
N GLY A 509 -2.12 -3.29 -1.04
CA GLY A 509 -1.44 -3.87 0.11
C GLY A 509 -1.64 -5.37 0.35
N ALA A 510 -2.13 -6.13 -0.63
CA ALA A 510 -2.17 -7.59 -0.55
C ALA A 510 -0.74 -8.20 -0.51
N LYS A 511 0.24 -7.49 -1.10
CA LYS A 511 1.67 -7.79 -1.06
C LYS A 511 2.48 -6.49 -0.92
N PRO A 512 3.79 -6.58 -0.57
CA PRO A 512 4.73 -5.48 -0.77
C PRO A 512 4.69 -4.92 -2.20
N PHE A 513 4.90 -3.61 -2.36
CA PHE A 513 4.67 -2.83 -3.57
C PHE A 513 5.18 -3.50 -4.84
N ALA A 514 6.48 -3.82 -4.93
CA ALA A 514 7.05 -4.39 -6.14
C ALA A 514 6.40 -5.71 -6.55
N GLN A 515 6.05 -6.55 -5.57
CA GLN A 515 5.41 -7.84 -5.79
C GLN A 515 3.94 -7.66 -6.22
N ASN A 516 3.24 -6.69 -5.63
CA ASN A 516 1.85 -6.39 -5.95
C ASN A 516 1.73 -5.75 -7.35
N ALA A 517 2.65 -4.82 -7.68
CA ALA A 517 2.79 -4.23 -9.01
C ALA A 517 3.20 -5.28 -10.07
N ALA A 518 3.94 -6.32 -9.68
CA ALA A 518 4.31 -7.45 -10.53
C ALA A 518 3.23 -8.53 -10.66
N THR A 519 2.14 -8.47 -9.87
CA THR A 519 1.09 -9.49 -9.88
C THR A 519 -0.30 -8.86 -9.75
N GLU A 520 -0.98 -9.08 -8.62
CA GLU A 520 -2.40 -8.86 -8.35
C GLU A 520 -2.86 -7.45 -8.77
N LEU A 521 -2.42 -6.41 -8.05
CA LEU A 521 -2.84 -5.03 -8.36
C LEU A 521 -2.30 -4.55 -9.70
N GLY A 522 -1.06 -4.89 -10.06
CA GLY A 522 -0.46 -4.47 -11.33
C GLY A 522 -1.22 -4.96 -12.55
N ARG A 523 -1.69 -6.21 -12.51
CA ARG A 523 -2.51 -6.80 -13.58
C ARG A 523 -3.86 -6.11 -13.69
N LEU A 524 -4.55 -5.92 -12.57
CA LEU A 524 -5.84 -5.21 -12.55
C LEU A 524 -5.69 -3.75 -13.02
N GLY A 525 -4.63 -3.06 -12.58
CA GLY A 525 -4.33 -1.69 -12.96
C GLY A 525 -4.03 -1.53 -14.44
N SER A 526 -3.23 -2.45 -15.01
CA SER A 526 -2.93 -2.51 -16.45
C SER A 526 -4.21 -2.70 -17.28
N ALA A 527 -5.09 -3.60 -16.84
CA ALA A 527 -6.39 -3.80 -17.48
C ALA A 527 -7.29 -2.56 -17.37
N CYS A 528 -7.35 -1.90 -16.21
CA CYS A 528 -8.09 -0.65 -16.03
C CYS A 528 -7.60 0.44 -17.00
N ARG A 529 -6.28 0.64 -17.10
CA ARG A 529 -5.67 1.59 -18.03
C ARG A 529 -6.01 1.28 -19.49
N PHE A 530 -5.90 0.01 -19.89
CA PHE A 530 -6.18 -0.41 -21.27
C PHE A 530 -7.65 -0.23 -21.67
N TYR A 531 -8.59 -0.70 -20.85
CA TYR A 531 -10.02 -0.61 -21.17
C TYR A 531 -10.61 0.78 -20.88
N GLY A 532 -9.88 1.66 -20.21
CA GLY A 532 -10.35 3.00 -19.83
C GLY A 532 -11.35 2.99 -18.68
N ALA A 533 -11.29 1.98 -17.79
CA ALA A 533 -12.06 1.97 -16.56
C ALA A 533 -11.26 2.69 -15.45
N PRO A 534 -11.79 3.75 -14.82
CA PRO A 534 -11.07 4.41 -13.73
C PRO A 534 -10.81 3.43 -12.57
N LEU A 535 -9.58 3.38 -12.07
CA LEU A 535 -9.20 2.53 -10.95
C LEU A 535 -9.35 3.28 -9.63
N TRP A 536 -10.00 2.69 -8.65
CA TRP A 536 -9.95 3.10 -7.25
C TRP A 536 -9.20 2.05 -6.45
N VAL A 537 -8.28 2.48 -5.60
CA VAL A 537 -7.47 1.56 -4.77
C VAL A 537 -7.93 1.65 -3.32
N ALA A 538 -8.33 0.52 -2.76
CA ALA A 538 -8.65 0.33 -1.35
C ALA A 538 -7.49 -0.34 -0.61
N THR A 539 -7.34 0.01 0.65
CA THR A 539 -6.32 -0.54 1.54
C THR A 539 -6.83 -1.74 2.38
N PRO A 540 -5.92 -2.53 2.98
CA PRO A 540 -6.25 -3.49 4.02
C PRO A 540 -6.72 -2.79 5.31
N GLY A 541 -7.51 -3.48 6.15
CA GLY A 541 -8.10 -2.93 7.38
C GLY A 541 -7.15 -2.57 8.52
N SER A 542 -5.84 -2.83 8.38
CA SER A 542 -4.80 -2.55 9.37
C SER A 542 -3.49 -2.26 8.66
N LEU A 543 -2.89 -1.09 8.94
CA LEU A 543 -1.63 -0.65 8.35
C LEU A 543 -0.70 0.01 9.37
N THR A 544 0.60 -0.19 9.21
CA THR A 544 1.64 0.65 9.85
C THR A 544 1.80 1.98 9.11
N PRO A 545 2.52 2.97 9.69
CA PRO A 545 2.81 4.23 8.99
C PRO A 545 3.59 4.03 7.69
N ASP A 546 4.61 3.16 7.70
CA ASP A 546 5.44 2.88 6.53
C ASP A 546 4.62 2.22 5.42
N GLN A 547 3.76 1.25 5.79
CA GLN A 547 2.82 0.66 4.86
C GLN A 547 1.82 1.70 4.33
N THR A 548 1.40 2.68 5.15
CA THR A 548 0.53 3.77 4.70
C THR A 548 1.22 4.64 3.63
N VAL A 549 2.52 4.91 3.78
CA VAL A 549 3.32 5.61 2.75
C VAL A 549 3.35 4.78 1.47
N GLU A 550 3.66 3.49 1.58
CA GLU A 550 3.70 2.56 0.46
C GLU A 550 2.36 2.52 -0.30
N ARG A 551 1.22 2.50 0.41
CA ARG A 551 -0.12 2.50 -0.21
C ARG A 551 -0.44 3.80 -0.96
N ILE A 552 0.02 4.96 -0.46
CA ILE A 552 -0.11 6.24 -1.17
C ILE A 552 0.67 6.20 -2.49
N TYR A 553 1.92 5.70 -2.46
CA TYR A 553 2.72 5.56 -3.68
C TYR A 553 2.13 4.51 -4.63
N GLU A 554 1.67 3.37 -4.12
CA GLU A 554 1.04 2.30 -4.90
C GLU A 554 -0.20 2.80 -5.65
N ALA A 555 -1.06 3.61 -5.00
CA ALA A 555 -2.22 4.20 -5.66
C ALA A 555 -1.83 5.22 -6.74
N ALA A 556 -0.87 6.11 -6.44
CA ALA A 556 -0.39 7.10 -7.40
C ALA A 556 0.28 6.45 -8.61
N SER A 557 1.20 5.50 -8.38
CA SER A 557 1.94 4.78 -9.44
C SER A 557 1.04 3.97 -10.36
N GLN A 558 -0.07 3.42 -9.86
CA GLN A 558 -1.06 2.73 -10.70
C GLN A 558 -1.98 3.68 -11.48
N GLY A 559 -1.88 5.00 -11.27
CA GLY A 559 -2.75 5.99 -11.91
C GLY A 559 -4.18 5.94 -11.38
N ALA A 560 -4.35 5.74 -10.08
CA ALA A 560 -5.67 5.65 -9.46
C ALA A 560 -6.47 6.96 -9.67
N ALA A 561 -7.76 6.81 -9.94
CA ALA A 561 -8.74 7.89 -10.03
C ALA A 561 -9.41 8.20 -8.68
N GLY A 562 -9.20 7.37 -7.66
CA GLY A 562 -9.70 7.57 -6.31
C GLY A 562 -9.07 6.59 -5.31
N TYR A 563 -9.21 6.89 -4.02
CA TYR A 563 -8.52 6.17 -2.96
C TYR A 563 -9.47 5.87 -1.80
N PHE A 564 -9.46 4.63 -1.30
CA PHE A 564 -10.25 4.21 -0.14
C PHE A 564 -9.34 3.75 0.99
N ASP A 565 -9.60 4.23 2.22
CA ASP A 565 -8.97 3.68 3.42
C ASP A 565 -9.97 3.55 4.56
N TRP A 566 -9.78 2.54 5.41
CA TRP A 566 -10.62 2.30 6.57
C TRP A 566 -10.43 3.40 7.61
N ALA A 567 -11.54 3.83 8.23
CA ALA A 567 -11.47 4.84 9.27
C ALA A 567 -10.52 4.41 10.40
N SER A 568 -10.51 3.12 10.75
CA SER A 568 -9.60 2.53 11.74
C SER A 568 -8.12 2.79 11.45
N ASN A 569 -7.70 2.75 10.18
CA ASN A 569 -6.31 3.04 9.81
C ASN A 569 -5.97 4.50 10.04
N VAL A 570 -6.86 5.41 9.64
CA VAL A 570 -6.66 6.87 9.72
C VAL A 570 -6.80 7.38 11.17
N LEU A 571 -7.56 6.70 12.03
CA LEU A 571 -7.74 7.08 13.43
C LEU A 571 -6.46 6.90 14.26
N SER A 572 -5.53 6.04 13.82
CA SER A 572 -4.17 6.02 14.37
C SER A 572 -3.46 7.35 14.10
N ASP A 573 -3.00 8.02 15.16
CA ASP A 573 -2.25 9.28 15.05
C ASP A 573 -1.04 9.14 14.12
N ALA A 574 -0.35 8.00 14.17
CA ALA A 574 0.83 7.76 13.35
C ALA A 574 0.49 7.69 11.85
N ASN A 575 -0.58 6.99 11.47
CA ASN A 575 -1.03 6.90 10.08
C ASN A 575 -1.68 8.21 9.60
N ARG A 576 -2.47 8.88 10.45
CA ARG A 576 -3.03 10.20 10.11
C ARG A 576 -1.95 11.21 9.73
N ASN A 577 -0.82 11.14 10.44
CA ASN A 577 0.34 11.98 10.18
C ASN A 577 1.00 11.71 8.82
N VAL A 578 0.92 10.48 8.32
CA VAL A 578 1.35 10.11 6.97
C VAL A 578 0.47 10.84 5.94
N TYR A 579 -0.85 10.82 6.09
CA TYR A 579 -1.77 11.53 5.20
C TYR A 579 -1.55 13.04 5.20
N TYR A 580 -1.31 13.66 6.35
CA TYR A 580 -0.97 15.09 6.40
C TYR A 580 0.30 15.45 5.62
N ARG A 581 1.27 14.52 5.54
CA ARG A 581 2.58 14.74 4.90
C ARG A 581 2.57 14.38 3.41
N TYR A 582 2.11 13.18 3.09
CA TYR A 582 2.20 12.59 1.75
C TYR A 582 0.88 12.59 1.00
N GLY A 583 -0.22 12.96 1.67
CA GLY A 583 -1.54 13.04 1.06
C GLY A 583 -1.52 13.78 -0.26
N ARG A 584 -0.74 14.87 -0.39
CA ARG A 584 -0.56 15.68 -1.62
C ARG A 584 -0.22 14.91 -2.90
N PHE A 585 0.34 13.70 -2.80
CA PHE A 585 0.67 12.86 -3.96
C PHE A 585 -0.51 12.03 -4.49
N LEU A 586 -1.65 12.00 -3.77
CA LEU A 586 -2.90 11.43 -4.28
C LEU A 586 -3.55 12.42 -5.27
N GLN A 587 -2.99 12.48 -6.48
CA GLN A 587 -3.44 13.29 -7.60
C GLN A 587 -3.85 12.41 -8.78
N ILE A 588 -4.86 12.83 -9.53
CA ILE A 588 -5.25 12.18 -10.78
C ILE A 588 -4.12 12.37 -11.77
N ASP A 589 -3.36 11.32 -12.02
CA ASP A 589 -2.22 11.32 -12.92
C ASP A 589 -2.30 10.16 -13.91
N ARG A 590 -1.48 10.22 -14.95
CA ARG A 590 -1.40 9.18 -15.97
C ARG A 590 0.02 8.62 -16.05
N PRO A 591 0.30 7.45 -15.46
CA PRO A 591 1.60 6.80 -15.61
C PRO A 591 1.93 6.61 -17.10
N ILE A 592 3.18 6.88 -17.46
CA ILE A 592 3.69 6.68 -18.82
C ILE A 592 4.44 5.36 -18.82
N VAL A 593 3.76 4.34 -19.35
CA VAL A 593 4.26 2.97 -19.43
C VAL A 593 4.20 2.52 -20.88
N ASP A 594 5.33 2.06 -21.41
CA ASP A 594 5.46 1.65 -22.81
C ASP A 594 6.13 0.27 -22.99
N VAL A 595 6.25 -0.48 -21.89
CA VAL A 595 6.75 -1.85 -21.82
C VAL A 595 5.68 -2.73 -21.18
N ALA A 596 5.49 -3.93 -21.72
CA ALA A 596 4.56 -4.91 -21.18
C ALA A 596 5.23 -6.24 -20.84
N MET A 597 4.82 -6.83 -19.72
CA MET A 597 5.13 -8.19 -19.29
C MET A 597 3.94 -9.09 -19.65
N PHE A 598 4.18 -10.11 -20.47
CA PHE A 598 3.11 -11.03 -20.84
C PHE A 598 2.84 -12.04 -19.73
N TYR A 599 1.62 -12.03 -19.20
CA TYR A 599 1.11 -13.02 -18.27
C TYR A 599 0.17 -13.99 -19.00
N PRO A 600 0.57 -15.24 -19.22
CA PRO A 600 -0.22 -16.22 -19.97
C PRO A 600 -1.36 -16.80 -19.11
N ALA A 601 -2.39 -15.99 -18.87
CA ALA A 601 -3.53 -16.35 -18.01
C ALA A 601 -4.19 -17.68 -18.41
N ARG A 602 -4.30 -17.97 -19.72
CA ARG A 602 -4.87 -19.25 -20.20
C ARG A 602 -3.97 -20.45 -19.87
N ALA A 603 -2.65 -20.26 -19.82
CA ALA A 603 -1.73 -21.30 -19.37
C ALA A 603 -1.76 -21.49 -17.86
N GLN A 604 -2.14 -20.47 -17.09
CA GLN A 604 -2.34 -20.59 -15.65
C GLN A 604 -3.56 -21.43 -15.32
N GLU A 605 -4.64 -21.32 -16.10
CA GLU A 605 -5.89 -22.02 -15.81
C GLU A 605 -5.74 -23.55 -15.76
N ILE A 606 -4.81 -24.12 -16.53
CA ILE A 606 -4.52 -25.56 -16.52
C ILE A 606 -3.56 -25.98 -15.38
N ARG A 607 -3.17 -25.04 -14.52
CA ARG A 607 -2.32 -25.23 -13.33
C ARG A 607 -2.88 -24.42 -12.14
N PRO A 608 -4.17 -24.58 -11.79
CA PRO A 608 -4.84 -23.76 -10.78
C PRO A 608 -4.31 -24.00 -9.35
N GLN A 609 -3.59 -25.10 -9.14
CA GLN A 609 -2.92 -25.41 -7.87
C GLN A 609 -1.67 -24.54 -7.66
N GLU A 610 -1.11 -24.02 -8.75
CA GLU A 610 0.01 -23.10 -8.73
C GLU A 610 -0.55 -21.67 -8.59
N GLY A 611 0.11 -20.84 -7.77
CA GLY A 611 -0.11 -19.40 -7.83
C GLY A 611 0.50 -18.81 -9.10
N TYR A 612 0.71 -17.49 -9.11
CA TYR A 612 1.58 -16.87 -10.10
C TYR A 612 2.91 -17.63 -10.19
N ASN A 613 3.38 -17.88 -11.41
CA ASN A 613 4.67 -18.54 -11.60
C ASN A 613 5.76 -17.78 -10.87
N GLU A 614 6.54 -18.50 -10.07
CA GLU A 614 7.57 -17.92 -9.22
C GLU A 614 8.61 -17.13 -10.02
N THR A 615 8.95 -17.58 -11.23
CA THR A 615 9.90 -16.88 -12.11
C THR A 615 9.32 -15.57 -12.62
N PHE A 616 8.06 -15.57 -13.07
CA PHE A 616 7.37 -14.35 -13.50
C PHE A 616 7.25 -13.36 -12.33
N ALA A 617 6.68 -13.80 -11.19
CA ALA A 617 6.42 -12.94 -10.05
C ALA A 617 7.72 -12.35 -9.47
N ARG A 618 8.76 -13.17 -9.30
CA ARG A 618 10.06 -12.71 -8.77
C ARG A 618 10.76 -11.78 -9.74
N ALA A 619 10.86 -12.15 -11.02
CA ALA A 619 11.61 -11.36 -11.99
C ALA A 619 10.94 -10.01 -12.27
N CYS A 620 9.61 -9.97 -12.39
CA CYS A 620 8.88 -8.72 -12.55
C CYS A 620 9.00 -7.85 -11.29
N ALA A 621 8.96 -8.43 -10.09
CA ALA A 621 9.18 -7.67 -8.85
C ALA A 621 10.59 -7.08 -8.78
N GLU A 622 11.63 -7.86 -9.12
CA GLU A 622 13.01 -7.36 -9.23
C GLU A 622 13.12 -6.27 -10.30
N LEU A 623 12.48 -6.46 -11.46
CA LEU A 623 12.48 -5.49 -12.55
C LEU A 623 11.80 -4.17 -12.17
N ARG A 624 10.87 -4.16 -11.19
CA ARG A 624 10.17 -2.95 -10.81
C ARG A 624 11.08 -1.88 -10.21
N ASP A 625 12.22 -2.28 -9.65
CA ASP A 625 13.28 -1.36 -9.18
C ASP A 625 14.03 -0.73 -10.36
N TYR A 626 14.03 -1.36 -11.55
CA TYR A 626 14.73 -0.83 -12.72
C TYR A 626 13.82 -0.08 -13.70
N ALA A 627 12.54 -0.42 -13.77
CA ALA A 627 11.61 0.12 -14.77
C ALA A 627 10.15 -0.07 -14.37
N ASP A 628 9.30 0.83 -14.86
CA ASP A 628 7.84 0.69 -14.78
C ASP A 628 7.30 -0.09 -16.00
N PHE A 629 6.30 -0.94 -15.78
CA PHE A 629 5.75 -1.81 -16.81
C PHE A 629 4.28 -2.19 -16.52
N ASP A 630 3.56 -2.55 -17.59
CA ASP A 630 2.21 -3.08 -17.49
C ASP A 630 2.22 -4.61 -17.62
N ILE A 631 1.28 -5.29 -16.96
CA ILE A 631 1.07 -6.72 -17.10
C ILE A 631 -0.11 -6.93 -18.04
N VAL A 632 0.10 -7.67 -19.13
CA VAL A 632 -0.93 -7.92 -20.14
C VAL A 632 -1.18 -9.41 -20.29
N ASP A 633 -2.46 -9.80 -20.39
CA ASP A 633 -2.86 -11.20 -20.54
C ASP A 633 -3.42 -11.51 -21.94
N ASP A 634 -3.75 -12.79 -22.17
CA ASP A 634 -4.31 -13.28 -23.44
C ASP A 634 -5.48 -12.41 -23.94
N ARG A 635 -6.45 -12.08 -23.06
CA ARG A 635 -7.64 -11.32 -23.43
C ARG A 635 -7.30 -9.90 -23.86
N MET A 636 -6.41 -9.23 -23.11
CA MET A 636 -5.98 -7.88 -23.44
C MET A 636 -5.21 -7.85 -24.77
N VAL A 637 -4.37 -8.85 -25.02
CA VAL A 637 -3.63 -8.98 -26.29
C VAL A 637 -4.59 -9.20 -27.45
N ASP A 638 -5.57 -10.08 -27.28
CA ASP A 638 -6.62 -10.34 -28.27
C ASP A 638 -7.45 -9.10 -28.62
N ASP A 639 -7.74 -8.27 -27.61
CA ASP A 639 -8.42 -7.00 -27.74
C ASP A 639 -7.52 -5.86 -28.28
N GLY A 640 -6.21 -6.10 -28.46
CA GLY A 640 -5.30 -5.19 -29.15
C GLY A 640 -4.46 -4.26 -28.25
N CYS A 641 -4.27 -4.60 -26.98
CA CYS A 641 -3.51 -3.77 -26.03
C CYS A 641 -2.06 -3.49 -26.44
N LEU A 642 -1.46 -4.39 -27.24
CA LEU A 642 -0.05 -4.29 -27.65
C LEU A 642 0.29 -3.01 -28.41
N SER A 643 -0.71 -2.36 -29.03
CA SER A 643 -0.51 -1.07 -29.71
C SER A 643 -0.02 0.06 -28.79
N ASN A 644 -0.17 -0.08 -27.47
CA ASN A 644 0.31 0.88 -26.48
C ASN A 644 1.78 0.70 -26.09
N TYR A 645 2.42 -0.41 -26.47
CA TYR A 645 3.76 -0.76 -25.99
C TYR A 645 4.77 -0.87 -27.13
N ARG A 646 6.02 -0.51 -26.84
CA ARG A 646 7.18 -0.75 -27.72
C ARG A 646 7.71 -2.18 -27.57
N ILE A 647 7.65 -2.72 -26.36
CA ILE A 647 8.31 -3.98 -25.96
C ILE A 647 7.31 -4.89 -25.26
N LEU A 648 7.34 -6.19 -25.61
CA LEU A 648 6.64 -7.27 -24.92
C LEU A 648 7.67 -8.30 -24.46
N VAL A 649 7.68 -8.62 -23.17
CA VAL A 649 8.62 -9.57 -22.57
C VAL A 649 7.91 -10.85 -22.17
N LEU A 650 8.46 -12.00 -22.56
CA LEU A 650 7.98 -13.33 -22.19
C LEU A 650 8.84 -13.88 -21.03
N TRP A 651 8.17 -14.37 -19.98
CA TRP A 651 8.82 -14.91 -18.78
C TRP A 651 8.58 -16.40 -18.57
N GLU A 652 7.41 -16.86 -19.00
CA GLU A 652 6.93 -18.23 -18.89
C GLU A 652 5.84 -18.46 -19.97
N GLY A 653 5.08 -19.55 -19.85
CA GLY A 653 3.93 -19.80 -20.73
C GLY A 653 4.33 -20.51 -22.00
N THR A 654 4.79 -21.76 -21.87
CA THR A 654 5.10 -22.61 -23.03
C THR A 654 3.86 -23.02 -23.82
N ILE A 655 2.65 -22.63 -23.42
CA ILE A 655 1.38 -22.93 -24.09
C ILE A 655 0.57 -21.63 -24.15
N CYS A 656 0.01 -21.28 -25.32
CA CYS A 656 -0.80 -20.07 -25.52
C CYS A 656 -1.94 -20.33 -26.51
N GLN A 657 -2.94 -19.44 -26.56
CA GLN A 657 -3.99 -19.53 -27.58
C GLN A 657 -3.44 -19.14 -28.97
N PRO A 658 -3.84 -19.85 -30.05
CA PRO A 658 -3.41 -19.52 -31.41
C PRO A 658 -3.70 -18.07 -31.81
N GLN A 659 -4.84 -17.53 -31.37
CA GLN A 659 -5.24 -16.16 -31.65
C GLN A 659 -4.28 -15.15 -31.00
N THR A 660 -4.01 -15.29 -29.70
CA THR A 660 -3.04 -14.48 -28.96
C THR A 660 -1.66 -14.49 -29.63
N LEU A 661 -1.17 -15.68 -29.99
CA LEU A 661 0.11 -15.85 -30.68
C LEU A 661 0.13 -15.10 -32.03
N GLN A 662 -0.95 -15.21 -32.80
CA GLN A 662 -1.08 -14.49 -34.07
C GLN A 662 -1.10 -12.97 -33.88
N LYS A 663 -1.77 -12.46 -32.84
CA LYS A 663 -1.80 -11.03 -32.50
C LYS A 663 -0.41 -10.52 -32.11
N ILE A 664 0.34 -11.26 -31.29
CA ILE A 664 1.73 -10.92 -30.93
C ILE A 664 2.58 -10.86 -32.21
N LYS A 665 2.47 -11.87 -33.07
CA LYS A 665 3.22 -11.95 -34.34
C LYS A 665 2.92 -10.76 -35.26
N GLU A 666 1.64 -10.40 -35.42
CA GLU A 666 1.21 -9.24 -36.20
C GLU A 666 1.77 -7.94 -35.64
N TRP A 667 1.75 -7.78 -34.31
CA TRP A 667 2.31 -6.62 -33.63
C TRP A 667 3.82 -6.50 -33.84
N VAL A 668 4.58 -7.60 -33.70
CA VAL A 668 6.03 -7.63 -34.02
C VAL A 668 6.25 -7.25 -35.47
N ASN A 669 5.52 -7.85 -36.41
CA ASN A 669 5.63 -7.52 -37.84
C ASN A 669 5.39 -6.02 -38.12
N ASN A 670 4.57 -5.36 -37.30
CA ASN A 670 4.24 -3.94 -37.42
C ASN A 670 5.18 -2.99 -36.68
N GLY A 671 6.19 -3.50 -35.96
CA GLY A 671 7.21 -2.67 -35.31
C GLY A 671 7.50 -3.03 -33.87
N GLY A 672 6.72 -3.91 -33.24
CA GLY A 672 6.94 -4.35 -31.86
C GLY A 672 8.28 -5.07 -31.65
N VAL A 673 8.74 -5.08 -30.40
CA VAL A 673 9.94 -5.81 -29.97
C VAL A 673 9.54 -6.91 -29.00
N LEU A 674 9.72 -8.16 -29.41
CA LEU A 674 9.43 -9.33 -28.58
C LEU A 674 10.71 -9.88 -27.96
N ILE A 675 10.74 -10.04 -26.64
CA ILE A 675 11.90 -10.52 -25.90
C ILE A 675 11.56 -11.85 -25.21
N ALA A 676 12.44 -12.83 -25.35
CA ALA A 676 12.34 -14.14 -24.71
C ALA A 676 13.70 -14.66 -24.24
N TYR A 677 13.68 -15.68 -23.38
CA TYR A 677 14.85 -16.49 -23.02
C TYR A 677 14.49 -17.98 -23.14
N ASP A 678 15.42 -18.88 -22.78
CA ASP A 678 15.17 -20.33 -22.83
C ASP A 678 14.36 -20.83 -21.62
N PHE A 679 13.05 -20.51 -21.61
CA PHE A 679 12.06 -21.08 -20.69
C PHE A 679 11.29 -22.27 -21.29
N GLY A 680 11.68 -22.72 -22.49
CA GLY A 680 10.98 -23.72 -23.28
C GLY A 680 10.30 -23.14 -24.52
N LYS A 681 9.93 -24.02 -25.45
CA LYS A 681 9.29 -23.63 -26.71
C LYS A 681 7.83 -23.30 -26.47
N VAL A 682 7.40 -22.14 -26.96
CA VAL A 682 5.98 -21.76 -26.95
C VAL A 682 5.22 -22.61 -27.97
N THR A 683 4.12 -23.24 -27.53
CA THR A 683 3.22 -24.05 -28.33
C THR A 683 1.80 -23.51 -28.26
N ASP A 684 0.93 -23.93 -29.18
CA ASP A 684 -0.51 -23.83 -28.95
C ASP A 684 -1.03 -24.99 -28.07
N PHE A 685 -2.33 -24.99 -27.78
CA PHE A 685 -3.00 -26.07 -27.03
C PHE A 685 -3.09 -27.41 -27.79
N ASN A 686 -2.63 -27.49 -29.05
CA ASN A 686 -2.46 -28.74 -29.81
C ASN A 686 -0.99 -29.20 -29.90
N GLY A 687 -0.05 -28.41 -29.36
CA GLY A 687 1.38 -28.70 -29.34
C GLY A 687 2.12 -28.18 -30.57
N ASP A 688 1.48 -27.33 -31.38
CA ASP A 688 2.10 -26.73 -32.56
C ASP A 688 3.15 -25.69 -32.13
N ILE A 689 4.39 -25.90 -32.59
CA ILE A 689 5.54 -25.01 -32.36
C ILE A 689 5.83 -24.08 -33.55
N SER A 690 4.95 -24.06 -34.56
CA SER A 690 5.15 -23.29 -35.80
C SER A 690 5.43 -21.82 -35.53
N TRP A 691 4.70 -21.22 -34.59
CA TRP A 691 4.89 -19.85 -34.15
C TRP A 691 6.29 -19.60 -33.57
N PHE A 692 6.74 -20.46 -32.65
CA PHE A 692 8.07 -20.35 -32.05
C PHE A 692 9.17 -20.53 -33.10
N LYS A 693 9.00 -21.49 -34.01
CA LYS A 693 9.96 -21.73 -35.09
C LYS A 693 10.07 -20.52 -36.03
N ASP A 694 8.97 -19.85 -36.31
CA ASP A 694 8.95 -18.67 -37.19
C ASP A 694 9.63 -17.47 -36.56
N LEU A 695 9.34 -17.16 -35.29
CA LEU A 695 9.90 -15.99 -34.60
C LEU A 695 11.30 -16.23 -34.01
N PHE A 696 11.56 -17.41 -33.45
CA PHE A 696 12.76 -17.72 -32.67
C PHE A 696 13.56 -18.91 -33.21
N GLY A 697 13.26 -19.43 -34.41
CA GLY A 697 13.95 -20.59 -34.98
C GLY A 697 15.48 -20.44 -35.09
N TYR A 698 15.99 -19.20 -35.16
CA TYR A 698 17.41 -18.87 -35.20
C TYR A 698 18.17 -19.18 -33.90
N VAL A 699 17.46 -19.48 -32.80
CA VAL A 699 18.08 -19.86 -31.52
C VAL A 699 18.99 -21.08 -31.65
N GLN A 700 18.71 -21.98 -32.61
CA GLN A 700 19.51 -23.20 -32.83
C GLN A 700 20.96 -22.91 -33.23
N ASP A 701 21.25 -21.70 -33.71
CA ASP A 701 22.58 -21.26 -34.14
C ASP A 701 23.33 -20.49 -33.05
N LEU A 702 22.68 -20.17 -31.93
CA LEU A 702 23.25 -19.38 -30.84
C LEU A 702 24.05 -20.25 -29.87
N GLN A 703 25.22 -19.76 -29.47
CA GLN A 703 25.93 -20.32 -28.33
C GLN A 703 25.22 -19.94 -27.02
N PRO A 704 25.20 -20.83 -26.01
CA PRO A 704 24.66 -20.51 -24.70
C PRO A 704 25.32 -19.26 -24.10
N ALA A 705 24.51 -18.39 -23.50
CA ALA A 705 25.03 -17.26 -22.75
C ALA A 705 25.66 -17.74 -21.44
N TYR A 706 26.71 -17.06 -21.00
CA TYR A 706 27.41 -17.35 -19.76
C TYR A 706 27.81 -16.03 -19.08
N MET A 707 27.89 -16.05 -17.75
CA MET A 707 28.40 -14.91 -16.98
C MET A 707 29.89 -14.74 -17.25
N ARG A 708 30.30 -13.52 -17.57
CA ARG A 708 31.70 -13.11 -17.56
C ARG A 708 32.00 -12.40 -16.27
N GLU A 709 33.26 -12.39 -15.88
CA GLU A 709 33.72 -11.64 -14.72
C GLU A 709 34.78 -10.66 -15.15
N ARG A 710 34.76 -9.48 -14.54
CA ARG A 710 35.82 -8.49 -14.71
C ARG A 710 36.13 -7.83 -13.37
N TYR A 711 37.36 -7.38 -13.24
CA TYR A 711 37.77 -6.51 -12.16
C TYR A 711 37.35 -5.06 -12.47
N LEU A 712 36.68 -4.40 -11.52
CA LEU A 712 36.31 -3.00 -11.59
C LEU A 712 37.07 -2.21 -10.53
N GLY A 713 38.01 -1.38 -10.97
CA GLY A 713 38.81 -0.49 -10.12
C GLY A 713 40.22 -0.31 -10.67
N ASP A 714 40.97 0.62 -10.08
CA ASP A 714 42.38 0.80 -10.39
C ASP A 714 43.20 -0.32 -9.73
N LEU A 715 43.94 -1.07 -10.54
CA LEU A 715 44.77 -2.18 -10.07
C LEU A 715 46.21 -1.69 -9.76
N PRO A 716 46.66 -1.72 -8.50
CA PRO A 716 48.05 -1.38 -8.15
C PRO A 716 49.05 -2.34 -8.81
N SER A 717 50.27 -1.87 -9.08
CA SER A 717 51.34 -2.74 -9.61
C SER A 717 51.82 -3.78 -8.59
N THR A 718 51.58 -3.53 -7.30
CA THR A 718 51.81 -4.47 -6.20
C THR A 718 50.63 -4.39 -5.23
N TYR A 719 50.01 -5.53 -4.90
CA TYR A 719 48.88 -5.61 -3.98
C TYR A 719 48.87 -6.94 -3.22
N ARG A 720 48.11 -7.00 -2.13
CA ARG A 720 47.95 -8.19 -1.29
C ARG A 720 46.47 -8.50 -1.08
N ILE A 721 46.10 -9.78 -1.09
CA ILE A 721 44.77 -10.27 -0.74
C ILE A 721 44.90 -11.06 0.58
N PRO A 722 44.61 -10.44 1.74
CA PRO A 722 44.48 -11.16 3.00
C PRO A 722 43.19 -11.99 2.97
N VAL A 723 43.30 -13.33 3.08
CA VAL A 723 42.12 -14.20 2.90
C VAL A 723 41.16 -14.13 4.09
N GLY A 724 41.64 -13.66 5.25
CA GLY A 724 40.82 -13.43 6.44
C GLY A 724 40.00 -12.13 6.42
N ASP A 725 40.30 -11.20 5.50
CA ASP A 725 39.64 -9.90 5.44
C ASP A 725 38.23 -10.01 4.82
N PRO A 726 37.16 -9.59 5.52
CA PRO A 726 35.80 -9.59 4.97
C PRO A 726 35.66 -8.84 3.64
N GLU A 727 36.42 -7.76 3.41
CA GLU A 727 36.35 -6.99 2.16
C GLU A 727 36.89 -7.79 0.96
N MET A 728 37.76 -8.78 1.22
CA MET A 728 38.37 -9.63 0.20
C MET A 728 37.60 -10.92 -0.08
N ALA A 729 36.46 -11.15 0.60
CA ALA A 729 35.66 -12.36 0.42
C ALA A 729 35.24 -12.58 -1.05
N GLY A 730 34.97 -11.50 -1.80
CA GLY A 730 34.63 -11.57 -3.23
C GLY A 730 35.75 -12.01 -4.17
N PHE A 731 36.98 -12.20 -3.66
CA PHE A 731 38.11 -12.76 -4.40
C PHE A 731 38.35 -14.24 -4.07
N LEU A 732 37.58 -14.83 -3.16
CA LEU A 732 37.76 -16.21 -2.70
C LEU A 732 36.67 -17.12 -3.29
N GLU A 733 37.09 -18.29 -3.78
CA GLU A 733 36.20 -19.32 -4.33
C GLU A 733 36.59 -20.71 -3.81
N GLY A 734 35.67 -21.67 -3.92
CA GLY A 734 35.91 -23.04 -3.47
C GLY A 734 35.81 -23.19 -1.95
N GLN A 735 36.52 -24.18 -1.41
CA GLN A 735 36.39 -24.62 -0.03
C GLN A 735 37.33 -23.84 0.89
N TRP A 736 36.83 -22.76 1.46
CA TRP A 736 37.48 -22.01 2.53
C TRP A 736 36.74 -22.21 3.85
N ALA A 737 37.47 -22.42 4.94
CA ALA A 737 36.89 -22.32 6.27
C ALA A 737 36.60 -20.85 6.64
N GLU A 738 35.82 -20.65 7.71
CA GLU A 738 35.63 -19.32 8.31
C GLU A 738 36.97 -18.71 8.75
N PRO A 739 37.08 -17.37 8.76
CA PRO A 739 38.27 -16.69 9.28
C PRO A 739 38.59 -17.14 10.70
N ASP A 740 39.83 -17.56 10.91
CA ASP A 740 40.38 -17.88 12.22
C ASP A 740 41.40 -16.81 12.61
N THR A 741 41.37 -16.40 13.87
CA THR A 741 42.29 -15.39 14.41
C THR A 741 43.16 -16.02 15.49
N ALA A 742 44.45 -16.15 15.19
CA ALA A 742 45.47 -16.59 16.13
C ALA A 742 46.60 -15.56 16.16
N ASP A 743 47.07 -15.21 17.35
CA ASP A 743 48.18 -14.24 17.57
C ASP A 743 47.98 -12.87 16.89
N GLY A 744 46.73 -12.43 16.72
CA GLY A 744 46.38 -11.16 16.08
C GLY A 744 46.43 -11.18 14.55
N ILE A 745 46.66 -12.35 13.94
CA ILE A 745 46.67 -12.56 12.50
C ILE A 745 45.42 -13.33 12.09
N VAL A 746 44.71 -12.83 11.08
CA VAL A 746 43.51 -13.48 10.55
C VAL A 746 43.87 -14.34 9.34
N ARG A 747 43.49 -15.62 9.36
CA ARG A 747 43.84 -16.63 8.36
C ARG A 747 42.61 -17.47 8.02
N ARG A 748 42.68 -18.29 6.96
CA ARG A 748 41.65 -19.28 6.62
C ARG A 748 42.26 -20.62 6.29
N TRP A 749 41.62 -21.69 6.72
CA TRP A 749 41.95 -23.04 6.29
C TRP A 749 41.42 -23.30 4.89
N THR A 750 42.21 -23.94 4.03
CA THR A 750 41.74 -24.51 2.76
C THR A 750 41.04 -25.84 3.02
N GLY A 751 40.06 -26.21 2.20
CA GLY A 751 39.60 -27.59 2.02
C GLY A 751 40.47 -28.35 1.01
N GLU A 752 39.87 -29.27 0.27
CA GLU A 752 40.54 -30.02 -0.81
C GLU A 752 40.90 -29.11 -1.98
N THR A 753 40.01 -28.17 -2.32
CA THR A 753 40.24 -27.16 -3.36
C THR A 753 39.76 -25.78 -2.90
N ALA A 754 40.68 -24.83 -2.81
CA ALA A 754 40.40 -23.45 -2.44
C ALA A 754 41.05 -22.51 -3.45
N THR A 755 40.38 -21.45 -3.90
CA THR A 755 40.84 -20.59 -4.98
C THR A 755 40.85 -19.12 -4.55
N VAL A 756 41.86 -18.39 -4.99
CA VAL A 756 41.94 -16.92 -4.95
C VAL A 756 41.92 -16.40 -6.38
N ARG A 757 41.02 -15.47 -6.68
CA ARG A 757 40.93 -14.78 -7.97
C ARG A 757 41.88 -13.59 -7.99
N LEU A 758 42.82 -13.59 -8.93
CA LEU A 758 43.88 -12.60 -9.05
C LEU A 758 43.64 -11.69 -10.26
N PRO A 759 43.32 -10.39 -10.07
CA PRO A 759 43.33 -9.42 -11.16
C PRO A 759 44.76 -9.10 -11.61
N LEU A 760 45.08 -9.33 -12.88
CA LEU A 760 46.40 -9.13 -13.47
C LEU A 760 46.32 -8.25 -14.72
N ASP A 761 47.22 -7.28 -14.87
CA ASP A 761 47.41 -6.56 -16.13
C ASP A 761 48.11 -7.49 -17.13
N VAL A 762 47.43 -7.83 -18.23
CA VAL A 762 47.94 -8.84 -19.19
C VAL A 762 49.24 -8.43 -19.87
N GLN A 763 49.63 -7.15 -19.78
CA GLN A 763 50.87 -6.62 -20.35
C GLN A 763 52.07 -6.68 -19.40
N LYS A 764 51.88 -7.09 -18.13
CA LYS A 764 52.92 -7.12 -17.10
C LYS A 764 53.29 -8.54 -16.70
N ARG A 765 54.49 -8.69 -16.16
CA ARG A 765 54.95 -9.95 -15.58
C ARG A 765 54.94 -9.86 -14.07
N TYR A 766 54.59 -10.96 -13.41
CA TYR A 766 54.31 -10.93 -11.99
C TYR A 766 55.08 -11.99 -11.21
N VAL A 767 55.50 -11.62 -10.00
CA VAL A 767 55.86 -12.55 -8.94
C VAL A 767 54.71 -12.64 -7.94
N LEU A 768 54.43 -13.86 -7.50
CA LEU A 768 53.42 -14.21 -6.51
C LEU A 768 54.12 -14.58 -5.20
N VAL A 769 53.64 -14.05 -4.08
CA VAL A 769 54.04 -14.48 -2.74
C VAL A 769 52.81 -14.99 -2.00
N VAL A 770 52.85 -16.25 -1.58
CA VAL A 770 51.81 -16.90 -0.80
C VAL A 770 52.31 -17.05 0.62
N HIS A 771 51.61 -16.45 1.58
CA HIS A 771 51.89 -16.62 3.00
C HIS A 771 50.94 -17.66 3.57
N ALA A 772 51.48 -18.83 3.89
CA ALA A 772 50.71 -19.97 4.37
C ALA A 772 51.50 -20.76 5.42
N SER A 773 50.76 -21.41 6.32
CA SER A 773 51.28 -22.28 7.36
C SER A 773 50.80 -23.71 7.15
N VAL A 774 51.76 -24.65 7.07
CA VAL A 774 51.50 -26.08 7.00
C VAL A 774 51.65 -26.65 8.41
N PRO A 775 50.57 -27.14 9.05
CA PRO A 775 50.67 -27.70 10.40
C PRO A 775 51.43 -29.04 10.38
N PRO A 776 52.04 -29.46 11.50
CA PRO A 776 52.73 -30.75 11.61
C PRO A 776 51.85 -31.94 11.20
N GLU A 777 50.54 -31.87 11.47
CA GLU A 777 49.54 -32.89 11.11
C GLU A 777 49.36 -33.05 9.60
N ALA A 778 49.74 -32.04 8.81
CA ALA A 778 49.69 -32.04 7.36
C ALA A 778 51.08 -32.16 6.71
N ALA A 779 52.14 -32.38 7.49
CA ALA A 779 53.52 -32.42 7.00
C ALA A 779 53.78 -33.49 5.92
N ASP A 780 53.11 -34.64 6.02
CA ASP A 780 53.22 -35.75 5.06
C ASP A 780 52.12 -35.74 3.99
N LEU A 781 51.28 -34.70 3.98
CA LEU A 781 50.18 -34.53 3.03
C LEU A 781 50.62 -33.62 1.88
N LYS A 782 50.04 -33.88 0.70
CA LYS A 782 50.41 -33.15 -0.51
C LYS A 782 49.63 -31.84 -0.63
N HIS A 783 50.35 -30.73 -0.81
CA HIS A 783 49.76 -29.40 -0.98
C HIS A 783 50.31 -28.71 -2.22
N GLU A 784 49.49 -28.55 -3.24
CA GLU A 784 49.90 -28.04 -4.55
C GLU A 784 49.23 -26.71 -4.86
N LEU A 785 49.98 -25.80 -5.48
CA LEU A 785 49.47 -24.52 -5.97
C LEU A 785 49.38 -24.53 -7.49
N PHE A 786 48.23 -24.12 -8.03
CA PHE A 786 47.97 -24.02 -9.46
C PHE A 786 47.53 -22.60 -9.84
N VAL A 787 47.86 -22.16 -11.05
CA VAL A 787 47.30 -20.94 -11.66
C VAL A 787 46.65 -21.30 -12.99
N ASN A 788 45.39 -20.93 -13.20
CA ASN A 788 44.59 -21.30 -14.39
C ASN A 788 44.71 -22.81 -14.73
N GLY A 789 44.74 -23.67 -13.70
CA GLY A 789 44.89 -25.12 -13.84
C GLY A 789 46.32 -25.64 -14.12
N ARG A 790 47.33 -24.76 -14.27
CA ARG A 790 48.75 -25.12 -14.43
C ARG A 790 49.47 -25.12 -13.08
N LYS A 791 50.23 -26.17 -12.75
CA LYS A 791 50.93 -26.29 -11.46
C LYS A 791 52.07 -25.25 -11.36
N LEU A 792 52.08 -24.45 -10.29
CA LEU A 792 53.16 -23.52 -9.94
C LEU A 792 54.22 -24.16 -9.06
N GLY A 793 53.81 -24.98 -8.09
CA GLY A 793 54.71 -25.68 -7.18
C GLY A 793 54.00 -26.30 -6.00
N ASP A 794 54.80 -26.79 -5.05
CA ASP A 794 54.34 -27.47 -3.84
C ASP A 794 54.52 -26.57 -2.60
N LEU A 795 53.65 -26.72 -1.61
CA LEU A 795 53.60 -25.97 -0.36
C LEU A 795 53.93 -26.92 0.81
N ASP A 796 55.09 -27.58 0.75
CA ASP A 796 55.42 -28.74 1.60
C ASP A 796 56.28 -28.39 2.84
N THR A 797 56.56 -27.10 3.09
CA THR A 797 57.39 -26.69 4.22
C THR A 797 56.52 -26.49 5.46
N VAL A 798 56.75 -27.33 6.48
CA VAL A 798 56.07 -27.28 7.78
C VAL A 798 56.37 -25.95 8.50
N GLY A 799 55.34 -25.35 9.07
CA GLY A 799 55.39 -24.06 9.75
C GLY A 799 54.93 -22.91 8.85
N ASP A 800 55.07 -21.68 9.38
CA ASP A 800 54.63 -20.46 8.72
C ASP A 800 55.66 -19.98 7.69
N VAL A 801 55.29 -19.97 6.41
CA VAL A 801 56.21 -19.80 5.28
C VAL A 801 55.64 -18.83 4.24
N ARG A 802 56.53 -18.02 3.68
CA ARG A 802 56.26 -17.21 2.48
C ARG A 802 56.85 -17.92 1.27
N TYR A 803 55.98 -18.47 0.43
CA TYR A 803 56.35 -19.14 -0.81
C TYR A 803 56.35 -18.15 -1.96
N ARG A 804 57.40 -18.16 -2.79
CA ARG A 804 57.54 -17.26 -3.92
C ARG A 804 57.48 -18.03 -5.25
N PHE A 805 56.61 -17.59 -6.15
CA PHE A 805 56.44 -18.17 -7.48
C PHE A 805 56.52 -17.10 -8.56
N LEU A 806 57.14 -17.42 -9.70
CA LEU A 806 57.05 -16.59 -10.89
C LEU A 806 55.80 -17.02 -11.67
N LEU A 807 54.92 -16.07 -11.99
CA LEU A 807 53.76 -16.38 -12.81
C LEU A 807 54.17 -16.58 -14.28
N PRO A 808 53.63 -17.60 -14.99
CA PRO A 808 53.87 -17.78 -16.42
C PRO A 808 53.50 -16.53 -17.22
N SER A 809 54.25 -16.21 -18.28
CA SER A 809 53.96 -15.06 -19.14
C SER A 809 52.81 -15.31 -20.13
N ASP A 810 52.37 -16.55 -20.28
CA ASP A 810 51.34 -17.02 -21.22
C ASP A 810 50.08 -17.50 -20.50
N LEU A 811 49.71 -16.84 -19.39
CA LEU A 811 48.54 -17.20 -18.57
C LEU A 811 47.19 -16.98 -19.25
N PHE A 812 47.16 -16.14 -20.28
CA PHE A 812 45.95 -15.66 -20.92
C PHE A 812 46.07 -15.75 -22.45
N ASP A 813 44.94 -15.88 -23.13
CA ASP A 813 44.89 -15.91 -24.60
C ASP A 813 45.25 -14.54 -25.21
N ASP A 814 45.93 -14.54 -26.36
CA ASP A 814 46.38 -13.33 -27.07
C ASP A 814 45.23 -12.40 -27.53
N ASN A 815 43.97 -12.86 -27.50
CA ASN A 815 42.79 -12.16 -28.01
C ASN A 815 41.91 -11.52 -26.92
N LEU A 816 42.43 -11.30 -25.72
CA LEU A 816 41.68 -10.61 -24.66
C LEU A 816 41.43 -9.14 -25.01
N GLN A 817 40.17 -8.70 -24.87
CA GLN A 817 39.76 -7.31 -25.05
C GLN A 817 40.03 -6.46 -23.79
N ASP A 818 40.01 -7.09 -22.61
CA ASP A 818 40.22 -6.42 -21.32
C ASP A 818 41.71 -6.37 -20.96
N ARG A 819 42.19 -5.19 -20.54
CA ARG A 819 43.57 -5.01 -20.05
C ARG A 819 43.84 -5.77 -18.75
N ILE A 820 42.84 -5.87 -17.88
CA ILE A 820 42.94 -6.58 -16.61
C ILE A 820 42.15 -7.89 -16.74
N ALA A 821 42.83 -9.02 -16.59
CA ALA A 821 42.25 -10.35 -16.62
C ALA A 821 42.28 -11.01 -15.23
N LEU A 822 41.35 -11.93 -14.97
CA LEU A 822 41.28 -12.66 -13.72
C LEU A 822 41.93 -14.04 -13.87
N ALA A 823 43.03 -14.28 -13.15
CA ALA A 823 43.61 -15.62 -13.02
C ALA A 823 43.05 -16.34 -11.78
N SER A 824 42.89 -17.65 -11.85
CA SER A 824 42.46 -18.48 -10.71
C SER A 824 43.68 -19.15 -10.09
N LEU A 825 44.06 -18.72 -8.88
CA LEU A 825 45.10 -19.35 -8.08
C LEU A 825 44.46 -20.39 -7.15
N THR A 826 44.60 -21.67 -7.48
CA THR A 826 43.96 -22.77 -6.76
C THR A 826 44.97 -23.53 -5.89
N PHE A 827 44.69 -23.56 -4.59
CA PHE A 827 45.26 -24.45 -3.61
C PHE A 827 44.57 -25.81 -3.72
N ARG A 828 45.34 -26.87 -3.96
CA ARG A 828 44.86 -28.25 -3.94
C ARG A 828 45.59 -29.02 -2.85
N SER A 829 44.86 -29.41 -1.82
CA SER A 829 45.42 -29.99 -0.61
C SER A 829 44.82 -31.37 -0.33
N GLN A 830 45.67 -32.32 0.01
CA GLN A 830 45.20 -33.47 0.79
C GLN A 830 44.83 -32.98 2.19
N THR A 831 43.65 -33.36 2.66
CA THR A 831 43.08 -32.83 3.89
C THR A 831 43.24 -33.80 5.06
N PHE A 832 43.43 -33.28 6.28
CA PHE A 832 43.40 -34.03 7.53
C PHE A 832 42.19 -33.63 8.38
N LEU A 833 41.86 -34.45 9.38
CA LEU A 833 40.84 -34.10 10.37
C LEU A 833 41.54 -33.58 11.64
N PRO A 834 41.28 -32.33 12.07
CA PRO A 834 41.86 -31.81 13.29
C PRO A 834 41.30 -32.53 14.53
N ALA A 835 42.06 -32.54 15.62
CA ALA A 835 41.61 -33.09 16.90
C ALA A 835 40.38 -32.32 17.42
N LYS A 836 39.39 -33.04 17.98
CA LYS A 836 38.17 -32.43 18.55
C LYS A 836 38.54 -31.38 19.61
N GLY A 837 38.15 -30.12 19.37
CA GLY A 837 38.36 -29.01 20.30
C GLY A 837 39.67 -28.26 20.13
N ALA A 838 40.41 -28.47 19.04
CA ALA A 838 41.53 -27.61 18.68
C ALA A 838 41.05 -26.16 18.48
N ALA A 839 41.77 -25.19 19.06
CA ALA A 839 41.48 -23.78 18.87
C ALA A 839 41.73 -23.40 17.39
N GLY A 840 40.81 -22.64 16.80
CA GLY A 840 40.94 -22.15 15.43
C GLY A 840 40.48 -23.10 14.31
N THR A 841 39.86 -24.24 14.66
CA THR A 841 39.33 -25.21 13.68
C THR A 841 37.79 -25.23 13.68
N ALA A 842 37.15 -24.06 13.70
CA ALA A 842 35.69 -23.94 13.77
C ALA A 842 35.01 -24.39 12.46
N GLY A 843 34.87 -25.70 12.27
CA GLY A 843 34.14 -26.35 11.19
C GLY A 843 34.25 -27.88 11.28
N PRO A 844 33.22 -28.67 10.94
CA PRO A 844 33.25 -30.14 11.10
C PRO A 844 33.94 -30.89 9.94
N GLY A 845 34.71 -30.19 9.09
CA GLY A 845 35.25 -30.72 7.83
C GLY A 845 36.75 -31.01 7.85
N PRO A 846 37.27 -31.78 6.87
CA PRO A 846 38.68 -32.02 6.72
C PRO A 846 39.40 -30.76 6.18
N LEU A 847 40.56 -30.43 6.75
CA LEU A 847 41.34 -29.20 6.52
C LEU A 847 42.63 -29.49 5.77
N GLY A 848 43.04 -28.58 4.89
CA GLY A 848 44.31 -28.59 4.17
C GLY A 848 45.37 -27.75 4.89
N ILE A 849 45.71 -26.59 4.34
CA ILE A 849 46.70 -25.67 4.91
C ILE A 849 46.06 -24.38 5.40
N HIS A 850 46.77 -23.62 6.22
CA HIS A 850 46.31 -22.36 6.76
C HIS A 850 46.89 -21.18 5.97
N VAL A 851 46.08 -20.47 5.20
CA VAL A 851 46.55 -19.36 4.35
C VAL A 851 46.26 -18.04 5.04
N GLU A 852 47.24 -17.15 5.05
CA GLU A 852 47.09 -15.77 5.54
C GLU A 852 46.79 -14.81 4.40
N SER A 853 47.58 -14.88 3.34
CA SER A 853 47.43 -13.95 2.22
C SER A 853 48.11 -14.42 0.95
N VAL A 854 47.66 -13.84 -0.15
CA VAL A 854 48.28 -13.98 -1.47
C VAL A 854 48.61 -12.59 -1.98
N GLY A 855 49.88 -12.32 -2.24
CA GLY A 855 50.33 -11.06 -2.80
C GLY A 855 50.92 -11.20 -4.19
N VAL A 856 50.75 -10.15 -4.98
CA VAL A 856 51.17 -10.09 -6.38
C VAL A 856 51.97 -8.80 -6.58
N MET A 857 53.11 -8.90 -7.24
CA MET A 857 54.00 -7.78 -7.55
C MET A 857 54.43 -7.83 -9.01
N ALA A 858 54.21 -6.76 -9.76
CA ALA A 858 54.72 -6.61 -11.12
C ALA A 858 56.24 -6.48 -11.09
N LEU A 859 56.92 -7.11 -12.05
CA LEU A 859 58.38 -7.10 -12.16
C LEU A 859 58.91 -5.83 -12.83
N GLU A 860 58.05 -5.11 -13.55
CA GLU A 860 58.42 -3.86 -14.21
C GLU A 860 58.41 -2.69 -13.20
N GLY A 861 59.60 -2.15 -12.89
CA GLY A 861 59.76 -0.88 -12.17
C GLY A 861 60.26 -0.95 -10.71
N THR A 862 60.81 -2.08 -10.24
CA THR A 862 61.22 -2.27 -8.84
C THR A 862 62.70 -2.69 -8.72
N GLU A 863 63.58 -1.80 -8.27
CA GLU A 863 65.03 -2.09 -8.18
C GLU A 863 65.61 -2.17 -6.76
N THR A 864 64.84 -1.99 -5.68
CA THR A 864 65.45 -1.84 -4.33
C THR A 864 64.81 -2.57 -3.12
N GLU A 865 63.64 -3.21 -3.22
CA GLU A 865 63.04 -4.01 -2.11
C GLU A 865 62.79 -5.47 -2.52
N SER A 866 62.83 -6.41 -1.56
CA SER A 866 62.48 -7.81 -1.80
C SER A 866 60.97 -7.95 -2.08
N PRO A 867 60.52 -8.88 -2.95
CA PRO A 867 59.10 -9.06 -3.21
C PRO A 867 58.25 -9.33 -1.97
N GLU A 868 58.82 -10.04 -0.99
CA GLU A 868 58.20 -10.37 0.27
C GLU A 868 57.92 -9.10 1.10
N ASP A 869 58.89 -8.19 1.23
CA ASP A 869 58.74 -6.93 1.97
C ASP A 869 57.80 -5.94 1.28
N ALA A 870 57.86 -5.89 -0.06
CA ALA A 870 57.00 -5.03 -0.86
C ALA A 870 55.53 -5.45 -0.78
N ILE A 871 55.26 -6.76 -0.80
CA ILE A 871 53.90 -7.32 -0.70
C ILE A 871 53.34 -7.17 0.72
N GLU A 872 54.16 -7.30 1.76
CA GLU A 872 53.69 -7.13 3.15
C GLU A 872 53.13 -5.73 3.41
N LYS A 873 53.74 -4.70 2.80
CA LYS A 873 53.30 -3.29 2.88
C LYS A 873 52.27 -2.91 1.81
N ALA A 874 51.93 -3.84 0.91
CA ALA A 874 51.09 -3.53 -0.24
C ALA A 874 49.63 -3.32 0.18
N PRO A 875 48.91 -2.40 -0.48
CA PRO A 875 47.48 -2.23 -0.23
C PRO A 875 46.69 -3.46 -0.70
N VAL A 876 45.47 -3.61 -0.18
CA VAL A 876 44.48 -4.48 -0.80
C VAL A 876 44.03 -3.90 -2.15
N PRO A 877 43.66 -4.73 -3.14
CA PRO A 877 43.13 -4.22 -4.40
C PRO A 877 41.83 -3.44 -4.13
N PRO A 878 41.76 -2.13 -4.47
CA PRO A 878 40.63 -1.27 -4.06
C PRO A 878 39.35 -1.52 -4.88
N GLY A 879 39.47 -2.21 -6.00
CA GLY A 879 38.35 -2.64 -6.85
C GLY A 879 37.68 -3.94 -6.40
N ARG A 880 36.65 -4.35 -7.15
CA ARG A 880 35.86 -5.57 -6.91
C ARG A 880 35.68 -6.38 -8.18
N ILE A 881 35.52 -7.70 -8.05
CA ILE A 881 35.11 -8.56 -9.16
C ILE A 881 33.59 -8.42 -9.34
N ARG A 882 33.15 -8.13 -10.55
CA ARG A 882 31.71 -8.15 -10.91
C ARG A 882 31.47 -9.12 -12.06
N SER A 883 30.44 -9.94 -11.88
CA SER A 883 29.90 -10.77 -12.95
C SER A 883 28.94 -9.96 -13.83
N TYR A 884 28.98 -10.14 -15.13
CA TYR A 884 28.14 -9.44 -16.10
C TYR A 884 27.80 -10.32 -17.31
N ILE A 885 26.71 -10.01 -17.99
CA ILE A 885 26.41 -10.60 -19.30
C ILE A 885 27.04 -9.77 -20.42
N ASN A 886 27.59 -10.43 -21.44
CA ASN A 886 28.09 -9.75 -22.62
C ASN A 886 26.94 -9.22 -23.49
N LEU A 887 26.50 -7.98 -23.25
CA LEU A 887 25.39 -7.36 -23.99
C LEU A 887 25.73 -6.96 -25.44
N SER A 888 27.00 -7.10 -25.89
CA SER A 888 27.37 -6.81 -27.29
C SER A 888 26.65 -7.69 -28.32
N HIS A 889 26.09 -8.84 -27.89
CA HIS A 889 25.23 -9.68 -28.72
C HIS A 889 23.90 -9.00 -29.11
N LEU A 890 23.48 -7.94 -28.39
CA LEU A 890 22.32 -7.11 -28.71
C LEU A 890 22.63 -6.05 -29.79
N THR A 891 23.85 -5.52 -29.81
CA THR A 891 24.24 -4.39 -30.67
C THR A 891 25.07 -4.78 -31.90
N SER A 892 25.26 -6.09 -32.13
CA SER A 892 26.04 -6.63 -33.24
C SER A 892 25.17 -7.40 -34.26
N PRO A 893 24.19 -6.77 -34.94
CA PRO A 893 23.13 -7.46 -35.69
C PRO A 893 23.62 -8.26 -36.90
N THR A 894 24.85 -8.03 -37.37
CA THR A 894 25.48 -8.78 -38.47
C THR A 894 26.18 -10.06 -38.01
N SER A 895 26.37 -10.23 -36.70
CA SER A 895 26.96 -11.43 -36.12
C SER A 895 25.98 -12.60 -36.19
N SER A 896 26.46 -13.78 -36.61
CA SER A 896 25.67 -15.02 -36.50
C SER A 896 25.27 -15.31 -35.05
N GLN A 897 26.07 -14.85 -34.09
CA GLN A 897 25.83 -14.96 -32.65
C GLN A 897 25.00 -13.80 -32.06
N SER A 898 24.42 -12.92 -32.88
CA SER A 898 23.53 -11.88 -32.36
C SER A 898 22.24 -12.48 -31.80
N TRP A 899 21.80 -11.98 -30.65
CA TRP A 899 20.55 -12.37 -30.00
C TRP A 899 19.31 -11.74 -30.66
N VAL A 900 19.53 -10.78 -31.56
CA VAL A 900 18.49 -9.98 -32.20
C VAL A 900 18.29 -10.45 -33.64
N ARG A 901 17.02 -10.57 -34.06
CA ARG A 901 16.65 -10.73 -35.46
C ARG A 901 15.52 -9.76 -35.82
N ARG A 902 15.54 -9.26 -37.05
CA ARG A 902 14.46 -8.45 -37.60
C ARG A 902 13.33 -9.36 -38.07
N TYR A 903 12.10 -9.04 -37.70
CA TYR A 903 10.89 -9.70 -38.17
C TYR A 903 9.89 -8.66 -38.66
N GLY A 904 9.66 -8.60 -39.97
CA GLY A 904 8.93 -7.49 -40.58
C GLY A 904 9.58 -6.13 -40.25
N LYS A 905 8.82 -5.23 -39.62
CA LYS A 905 9.32 -3.93 -39.12
C LYS A 905 9.82 -4.00 -37.68
N GLY A 906 9.55 -5.08 -36.94
CA GLY A 906 9.92 -5.25 -35.54
C GLY A 906 11.18 -6.08 -35.33
N LEU A 907 11.38 -6.49 -34.07
CA LEU A 907 12.52 -7.28 -33.63
C LEU A 907 12.07 -8.44 -32.75
N THR A 908 12.81 -9.54 -32.83
CA THR A 908 12.80 -10.62 -31.85
C THR A 908 14.17 -10.65 -31.16
N ILE A 909 14.17 -10.70 -29.83
CA ILE A 909 15.38 -10.79 -29.00
C ILE A 909 15.29 -12.11 -28.21
N TYR A 910 16.33 -12.94 -28.29
CA TYR A 910 16.37 -14.21 -27.58
C TYR A 910 17.66 -14.34 -26.77
N PHE A 911 17.53 -14.42 -25.45
CA PHE A 911 18.64 -14.67 -24.54
C PHE A 911 18.88 -16.20 -24.40
N PRO A 912 19.99 -16.76 -24.91
CA PRO A 912 20.20 -18.20 -25.00
C PRO A 912 20.71 -18.78 -23.68
N ALA A 913 19.96 -18.60 -22.60
CA ALA A 913 20.21 -19.24 -21.32
C ALA A 913 18.91 -19.58 -20.62
N THR A 914 18.98 -20.57 -19.73
CA THR A 914 17.88 -21.00 -18.87
C THR A 914 17.67 -20.00 -17.73
N ARG A 915 16.65 -20.27 -16.92
CA ARG A 915 16.34 -19.52 -15.68
C ARG A 915 17.50 -19.43 -14.68
N ASP A 916 18.55 -20.24 -14.81
CA ASP A 916 19.73 -20.18 -13.95
C ASP A 916 20.51 -18.86 -14.14
N LEU A 917 20.33 -18.19 -15.29
CA LEU A 917 20.90 -16.86 -15.59
C LEU A 917 19.84 -15.76 -15.66
N LEU A 918 18.76 -15.84 -14.86
CA LEU A 918 17.66 -14.88 -14.88
C LEU A 918 18.09 -13.42 -14.65
N LYS A 919 19.08 -13.17 -13.77
CA LYS A 919 19.67 -11.82 -13.61
C LYS A 919 20.29 -11.29 -14.91
N GLY A 920 20.84 -12.18 -15.73
CA GLY A 920 21.32 -11.87 -17.06
C GLY A 920 20.20 -11.51 -18.02
N TYR A 921 19.05 -12.19 -17.91
CA TYR A 921 17.87 -11.86 -18.69
C TYR A 921 17.30 -10.48 -18.31
N LEU A 922 17.26 -10.15 -17.01
CA LEU A 922 16.91 -8.80 -16.54
C LEU A 922 17.82 -7.74 -17.17
N GLN A 923 19.15 -7.96 -17.23
CA GLN A 923 20.07 -7.04 -17.91
C GLN A 923 19.75 -6.87 -19.40
N VAL A 924 19.33 -7.94 -20.10
CA VAL A 924 18.91 -7.87 -21.50
C VAL A 924 17.62 -7.04 -21.65
N VAL A 925 16.64 -7.25 -20.76
CA VAL A 925 15.38 -6.50 -20.75
C VAL A 925 15.65 -5.02 -20.46
N CYS A 926 16.37 -4.68 -19.38
CA CYS A 926 16.71 -3.29 -19.04
C CYS A 926 17.47 -2.60 -20.17
N PHE A 927 18.44 -3.27 -20.80
CA PHE A 927 19.17 -2.73 -21.94
C PHE A 927 18.22 -2.43 -23.11
N ALA A 928 17.28 -3.33 -23.42
CA ALA A 928 16.30 -3.09 -24.47
C ALA A 928 15.31 -1.95 -24.14
N ILE A 929 15.01 -1.71 -22.86
CA ILE A 929 14.14 -0.61 -22.43
C ILE A 929 14.80 0.76 -22.65
N TYR A 930 16.04 0.91 -22.17
CA TYR A 930 16.76 2.20 -22.12
C TYR A 930 17.72 2.44 -23.29
N HIS A 931 18.08 1.41 -24.05
CA HIS A 931 19.08 1.50 -25.13
C HIS A 931 18.63 0.77 -26.42
N LEU A 932 17.33 0.79 -26.70
CA LEU A 932 16.76 0.22 -27.92
C LEU A 932 17.32 0.83 -29.21
N SER A 933 17.63 2.13 -29.18
CA SER A 933 18.25 2.85 -30.29
C SER A 933 19.65 2.33 -30.64
N GLN A 934 20.36 1.75 -29.67
CA GLN A 934 21.66 1.10 -29.88
C GLN A 934 21.52 -0.29 -30.51
N ILE A 935 20.35 -0.94 -30.34
CA ILE A 935 20.02 -2.23 -30.97
C ILE A 935 19.60 -2.01 -32.43
N ASP A 936 18.69 -1.07 -32.68
CA ASP A 936 18.14 -0.74 -34.01
C ASP A 936 17.99 0.78 -34.14
N PRO A 937 18.92 1.47 -34.86
CA PRO A 937 18.91 2.92 -34.99
C PRO A 937 17.57 3.48 -35.47
N GLY A 938 17.10 4.55 -34.82
CA GLY A 938 15.82 5.20 -35.11
C GLY A 938 14.66 4.71 -34.24
N ARG A 939 14.88 3.71 -33.38
CA ARG A 939 13.95 3.40 -32.29
C ARG A 939 14.12 4.39 -31.14
N LYS A 940 13.05 4.53 -30.37
CA LYS A 940 12.95 5.43 -29.21
C LYS A 940 13.32 4.67 -27.94
N ASP A 941 14.13 5.28 -27.09
CA ASP A 941 14.51 4.78 -25.77
C ASP A 941 13.53 5.28 -24.69
N ALA A 942 13.41 4.54 -23.57
CA ALA A 942 12.73 5.05 -22.39
C ALA A 942 13.56 6.18 -21.74
N LEU A 943 12.90 7.12 -21.06
CA LEU A 943 13.62 8.10 -20.23
C LEU A 943 14.27 7.35 -19.06
N PRO A 944 15.58 7.56 -18.78
CA PRO A 944 16.31 6.89 -17.69
C PRO A 944 15.94 7.54 -16.35
N ILE A 945 14.70 7.31 -15.90
CA ILE A 945 14.20 7.81 -14.62
C ILE A 945 14.72 6.97 -13.44
N ASP A 946 15.11 5.73 -13.73
CA ASP A 946 15.55 4.71 -12.80
C ASP A 946 16.22 3.58 -13.60
N ASP A 947 17.35 3.06 -13.16
CA ASP A 947 18.03 1.94 -13.82
C ASP A 947 18.87 1.08 -12.84
N THR A 948 18.58 1.20 -11.54
CA THR A 948 19.37 0.62 -10.45
C THR A 948 18.53 -0.24 -9.51
N GLU A 949 19.16 -1.24 -8.88
CA GLU A 949 18.53 -2.03 -7.81
C GLU A 949 19.02 -1.50 -6.46
N ASP A 950 18.24 -0.61 -5.85
CA ASP A 950 18.54 0.05 -4.58
C ASP A 950 17.36 0.21 -3.62
N GLY A 951 16.17 -0.26 -4.01
CA GLY A 951 14.92 -0.15 -3.26
C GLY A 951 14.25 1.22 -3.37
N VAL A 952 14.60 2.03 -4.36
CA VAL A 952 13.93 3.28 -4.71
C VAL A 952 13.15 3.09 -6.01
N TYR A 953 11.84 2.99 -5.90
CA TYR A 953 10.99 2.80 -7.08
C TYR A 953 10.61 4.14 -7.70
N ALA A 954 10.75 4.27 -9.03
CA ALA A 954 10.25 5.43 -9.78
C ALA A 954 8.97 5.15 -10.60
N THR A 955 8.18 6.21 -10.84
CA THR A 955 7.08 6.24 -11.82
C THR A 955 7.09 7.55 -12.59
N LEU A 956 7.04 7.49 -13.92
CA LEU A 956 7.01 8.66 -14.79
C LEU A 956 5.57 9.10 -15.09
N PHE A 957 5.33 10.40 -14.95
CA PHE A 957 4.11 11.09 -15.31
C PHE A 957 4.40 12.20 -16.34
N PRO A 958 3.38 12.79 -17.00
CA PRO A 958 3.59 13.83 -17.99
C PRO A 958 4.35 15.06 -17.49
N ASP A 959 4.24 15.39 -16.20
CA ASP A 959 4.80 16.62 -15.61
C ASP A 959 5.79 16.38 -14.47
N LYS A 960 6.02 15.13 -14.06
CA LYS A 960 6.88 14.76 -12.94
C LYS A 960 7.37 13.32 -12.98
N ILE A 961 8.36 13.02 -12.15
CA ILE A 961 8.74 11.67 -11.74
C ILE A 961 8.46 11.56 -10.24
N LEU A 962 7.79 10.49 -9.82
CA LEU A 962 7.54 10.19 -8.41
C LEU A 962 8.47 9.05 -7.98
N TYR A 963 9.13 9.22 -6.84
CA TYR A 963 10.05 8.24 -6.25
C TYR A 963 9.54 7.79 -4.88
N TYR A 964 9.71 6.50 -4.58
CA TYR A 964 9.42 5.91 -3.28
C TYR A 964 10.61 5.11 -2.77
N ASN A 965 11.19 5.57 -1.65
CA ASN A 965 12.21 4.82 -0.93
C ASN A 965 11.52 3.83 0.02
N SER A 966 11.62 2.53 -0.28
CA SER A 966 11.04 1.47 0.55
C SER A 966 11.99 0.93 1.62
N THR A 967 13.18 1.52 1.75
CA THR A 967 14.23 1.01 2.64
C THR A 967 14.20 1.72 3.99
N ASP A 968 14.88 1.12 4.97
CA ASP A 968 15.10 1.70 6.30
C ASP A 968 16.23 2.75 6.32
N GLU A 969 16.86 3.01 5.17
CA GLU A 969 17.99 3.94 5.02
C GLU A 969 17.60 5.16 4.19
N GLU A 970 18.26 6.31 4.44
CA GLU A 970 18.10 7.48 3.58
C GLU A 970 18.79 7.24 2.23
N LYS A 971 18.12 7.61 1.14
CA LYS A 971 18.61 7.48 -0.24
C LYS A 971 18.73 8.86 -0.87
N THR A 972 19.69 9.00 -1.79
CA THR A 972 19.89 10.24 -2.55
C THR A 972 19.98 9.90 -4.03
N GLU A 973 18.97 10.33 -4.78
CA GLU A 973 18.88 10.10 -6.22
C GLU A 973 19.48 11.29 -6.97
N HIS A 974 20.47 10.99 -7.83
CA HIS A 974 21.08 11.95 -8.74
C HIS A 974 20.61 11.63 -10.16
N VAL A 975 19.64 12.39 -10.66
CA VAL A 975 18.96 12.09 -11.91
C VAL A 975 19.42 13.06 -12.99
N VAL A 976 19.97 12.54 -14.09
CA VAL A 976 20.41 13.32 -15.25
C VAL A 976 19.77 12.75 -16.51
N ILE A 977 18.91 13.53 -17.15
CA ILE A 977 18.19 13.11 -18.37
C ILE A 977 18.52 14.08 -19.50
N PRO A 978 19.29 13.68 -20.53
CA PRO A 978 19.63 14.53 -21.67
C PRO A 978 18.43 15.19 -22.34
N ALA A 979 18.61 16.42 -22.85
CA ALA A 979 17.52 17.20 -23.46
C ALA A 979 16.98 16.55 -24.75
N GLU A 980 17.84 15.84 -25.49
CA GLU A 980 17.51 15.05 -26.66
C GLU A 980 16.55 13.89 -26.35
N ASP A 981 16.66 13.28 -25.16
CA ASP A 981 15.78 12.19 -24.74
C ASP A 981 14.36 12.74 -24.48
N PHE A 982 14.26 13.86 -23.77
CA PHE A 982 12.98 14.58 -23.64
C PHE A 982 12.38 14.99 -24.98
N ALA A 983 13.20 15.36 -25.97
CA ALA A 983 12.70 15.73 -27.30
C ALA A 983 11.96 14.58 -28.01
N MET A 984 12.37 13.34 -27.77
CA MET A 984 11.68 12.13 -28.28
C MET A 984 10.37 11.83 -27.56
N TRP A 985 10.18 12.40 -26.37
CA TRP A 985 9.03 12.22 -25.48
C TRP A 985 8.09 13.42 -25.38
N LYS A 986 8.40 14.54 -26.04
CA LYS A 986 7.69 15.84 -25.94
C LYS A 986 6.16 15.81 -26.13
N ASP A 987 5.63 14.80 -26.82
CA ASP A 987 4.18 14.66 -27.06
C ASP A 987 3.45 14.02 -25.88
N GLN A 988 4.19 13.42 -24.93
CA GLN A 988 3.67 12.73 -23.75
C GLN A 988 4.23 13.29 -22.44
N VAL A 989 5.46 13.82 -22.47
CA VAL A 989 6.20 14.34 -21.31
C VAL A 989 6.55 15.80 -21.54
N MET A 990 6.32 16.62 -20.52
CA MET A 990 6.76 18.02 -20.48
C MET A 990 8.29 18.08 -20.54
N VAL A 991 8.81 18.92 -21.43
CA VAL A 991 10.26 19.15 -21.53
C VAL A 991 10.69 20.18 -20.46
N PRO A 992 11.50 19.80 -19.46
CA PRO A 992 11.93 20.71 -18.41
C PRO A 992 13.00 21.70 -18.89
N GLN A 993 13.17 22.79 -18.14
CA GLN A 993 14.26 23.77 -18.40
C GLN A 993 15.63 23.29 -17.92
N GLN A 994 15.64 22.44 -16.89
CA GLN A 994 16.82 21.81 -16.32
C GLN A 994 16.80 20.32 -16.67
N ASN A 995 17.95 19.68 -16.65
CA ASN A 995 18.14 18.28 -17.05
C ASN A 995 18.89 17.45 -16.00
N GLU A 996 19.11 18.03 -14.82
CA GLU A 996 19.82 17.44 -13.68
C GLU A 996 19.10 17.81 -12.38
N TRP A 997 18.92 16.82 -11.51
CA TRP A 997 18.27 16.97 -10.20
C TRP A 997 18.99 16.14 -9.13
N THR A 998 18.81 16.54 -7.88
CA THR A 998 19.19 15.75 -6.70
C THR A 998 18.01 15.69 -5.74
N LEU A 999 17.61 14.48 -5.37
CA LEU A 999 16.46 14.23 -4.51
C LEU A 999 16.91 13.43 -3.28
N HIS A 1000 16.64 13.96 -2.08
CA HIS A 1000 16.89 13.25 -0.82
C HIS A 1000 15.60 12.59 -0.35
N LEU A 1001 15.66 11.28 -0.13
CA LEU A 1001 14.54 10.43 0.25
C LEU A 1001 14.82 9.79 1.61
N PRO A 1002 14.24 10.30 2.71
CA PRO A 1002 14.26 9.61 3.99
C PRO A 1002 13.74 8.17 3.89
N PRO A 1003 14.02 7.31 4.89
CA PRO A 1003 13.40 5.98 4.99
C PRO A 1003 11.88 6.07 4.85
N HIS A 1004 11.28 5.14 4.10
CA HIS A 1004 9.83 5.05 3.89
C HIS A 1004 9.20 6.40 3.51
N SER A 1005 9.69 7.00 2.43
CA SER A 1005 9.25 8.34 1.99
C SER A 1005 9.00 8.43 0.50
N ILE A 1006 8.15 9.41 0.13
CA ILE A 1006 7.84 9.74 -1.26
C ILE A 1006 8.43 11.12 -1.58
N GLY A 1007 9.14 11.20 -2.70
CA GLY A 1007 9.67 12.44 -3.28
C GLY A 1007 9.27 12.59 -4.74
N ALA A 1008 9.39 13.80 -5.30
CA ALA A 1008 9.04 14.05 -6.69
C ALA A 1008 10.02 15.01 -7.36
N ILE A 1009 10.34 14.74 -8.62
CA ILE A 1009 11.01 15.66 -9.53
C ILE A 1009 9.95 16.23 -10.46
N TYR A 1010 9.69 17.54 -10.42
CA TYR A 1010 8.75 18.20 -11.32
C TYR A 1010 9.48 18.75 -12.55
N PHE A 1011 8.91 18.53 -13.74
CA PHE A 1011 9.42 19.08 -14.98
C PHE A 1011 9.00 20.55 -15.18
N GLY A 1012 7.86 20.91 -14.61
CA GLY A 1012 7.38 22.29 -14.52
C GLY A 1012 7.73 22.97 -13.21
N THR A 1013 7.05 24.09 -12.94
CA THR A 1013 7.12 24.78 -11.67
C THR A 1013 6.56 23.89 -10.55
N PRO A 1014 7.35 23.49 -9.54
CA PRO A 1014 6.84 22.68 -8.45
C PRO A 1014 5.85 23.48 -7.57
N PRO A 1015 4.85 22.81 -6.96
CA PRO A 1015 4.04 23.42 -5.92
C PRO A 1015 4.90 23.76 -4.70
N GLN A 1016 4.65 24.94 -4.14
CA GLN A 1016 5.37 25.56 -3.05
C GLN A 1016 4.39 26.20 -2.08
N GLU A 1017 4.68 26.02 -0.80
CA GLU A 1017 3.95 26.61 0.30
C GLU A 1017 4.95 27.30 1.22
N LEU A 1018 4.79 28.61 1.38
CA LEU A 1018 5.71 29.47 2.11
C LEU A 1018 4.96 30.02 3.33
N LEU A 1019 5.30 29.50 4.51
CA LEU A 1019 4.74 29.94 5.79
C LEU A 1019 5.59 31.07 6.39
N TYR A 1020 4.94 32.18 6.74
CA TYR A 1020 5.55 33.31 7.42
C TYR A 1020 4.85 33.59 8.74
N GLU A 1021 5.48 33.13 9.81
CA GLU A 1021 5.11 33.40 11.20
C GLU A 1021 5.23 34.89 11.53
N CYS A 1022 4.16 35.50 12.05
CA CYS A 1022 4.12 36.95 12.25
C CYS A 1022 5.10 37.42 13.32
N GLU A 1023 5.38 36.63 14.35
CA GLU A 1023 6.42 36.91 15.35
C GLU A 1023 7.82 37.07 14.76
N GLY A 1024 8.08 36.44 13.61
CA GLY A 1024 9.34 36.54 12.87
C GLY A 1024 9.41 37.77 11.96
N PHE A 1025 8.37 38.61 11.91
CA PHE A 1025 8.35 39.77 11.03
C PHE A 1025 9.42 40.79 11.40
N THR A 1026 10.23 41.18 10.42
CA THR A 1026 11.40 42.05 10.63
C THR A 1026 11.07 43.52 10.88
N GLN A 1027 9.82 43.94 10.66
CA GLN A 1027 9.30 45.29 10.92
C GLN A 1027 8.07 45.24 11.84
N PRO A 1028 8.24 44.92 13.13
CA PRO A 1028 7.13 44.77 14.07
C PRO A 1028 6.55 46.12 14.54
N ASN A 1029 7.15 47.26 14.18
CA ASN A 1029 6.65 48.61 14.48
C ASN A 1029 6.27 48.86 15.96
N GLY A 1030 7.08 48.32 16.88
CA GLY A 1030 6.88 48.45 18.32
C GLY A 1030 5.87 47.47 18.93
N MET A 1031 5.28 46.59 18.12
CA MET A 1031 4.46 45.47 18.59
C MET A 1031 5.34 44.39 19.22
N LYS A 1032 4.84 43.74 20.28
CA LYS A 1032 5.58 42.71 21.02
C LYS A 1032 5.02 41.32 20.73
N PRO A 1033 5.87 40.31 20.43
CA PRO A 1033 5.45 38.92 20.34
C PRO A 1033 4.79 38.45 21.64
N ARG A 1034 3.80 37.57 21.53
CA ARG A 1034 3.12 36.94 22.66
C ARG A 1034 3.00 35.45 22.43
N SER A 1035 3.07 34.70 23.52
CA SER A 1035 2.71 33.28 23.49
C SER A 1035 1.20 33.14 23.60
N SER A 1036 0.62 32.29 22.76
CA SER A 1036 -0.79 31.95 22.75
C SER A 1036 -0.94 30.48 22.39
N PRO A 1037 -1.67 29.68 23.20
CA PRO A 1037 -1.87 28.25 22.89
C PRO A 1037 -2.68 28.03 21.62
N ASP A 1038 -3.48 29.02 21.19
CA ASP A 1038 -4.33 28.94 19.99
C ASP A 1038 -3.65 29.47 18.71
N CYS A 1039 -2.33 29.71 18.75
CA CYS A 1039 -1.54 30.27 17.65
C CYS A 1039 -0.43 29.30 17.25
N SER A 1040 0.01 29.39 16.01
CA SER A 1040 0.78 28.38 15.31
C SER A 1040 1.97 28.96 14.57
N PRO A 1041 3.05 28.19 14.35
CA PRO A 1041 3.41 26.89 14.94
C PRO A 1041 4.52 27.05 16.00
N GLY A 1042 4.29 26.60 17.24
CA GLY A 1042 5.40 26.38 18.17
C GLY A 1042 5.11 26.53 19.66
N THR A 1043 6.12 26.24 20.49
CA THR A 1043 6.13 26.40 21.95
C THR A 1043 6.87 27.69 22.32
N GLY A 1044 6.36 28.83 21.87
CA GLY A 1044 7.04 30.12 22.03
C GLY A 1044 6.10 31.32 21.89
N PRO A 1045 6.65 32.53 21.67
CA PRO A 1045 5.86 33.66 21.18
C PRO A 1045 5.38 33.33 19.77
N THR A 1046 4.14 32.89 19.63
CA THR A 1046 3.55 32.35 18.39
C THR A 1046 2.68 33.37 17.64
N CYS A 1047 2.68 34.64 18.06
CA CYS A 1047 1.87 35.67 17.43
C CYS A 1047 2.32 37.10 17.78
N LEU A 1048 1.86 38.08 17.02
CA LEU A 1048 1.98 39.52 17.32
C LEU A 1048 0.64 40.16 17.64
N PHE A 1049 0.58 41.00 18.68
CA PHE A 1049 -0.59 41.83 18.94
C PHE A 1049 -0.47 43.15 18.16
N VAL A 1050 -1.29 43.32 17.13
CA VAL A 1050 -1.30 44.49 16.24
C VAL A 1050 -2.45 45.42 16.63
N ALA A 1051 -2.12 46.62 17.09
CA ALA A 1051 -3.12 47.62 17.47
C ALA A 1051 -3.95 48.09 16.25
N ALA A 1052 -5.17 48.56 16.51
CA ALA A 1052 -6.09 49.04 15.48
C ALA A 1052 -5.43 50.06 14.55
N GLY A 1053 -5.54 49.85 13.23
CA GLY A 1053 -4.96 50.70 12.19
C GLY A 1053 -3.43 50.71 12.12
N LYS A 1054 -2.74 49.82 12.85
CA LYS A 1054 -1.28 49.65 12.76
C LYS A 1054 -0.93 48.47 11.87
N SER A 1055 0.30 48.47 11.38
CA SER A 1055 0.82 47.45 10.48
C SER A 1055 2.11 46.81 11.01
N ILE A 1056 2.35 45.59 10.58
CA ILE A 1056 3.61 44.85 10.73
C ILE A 1056 4.04 44.40 9.34
N GLY A 1057 5.34 44.22 9.12
CA GLY A 1057 5.83 43.77 7.83
C GLY A 1057 7.11 42.96 7.89
N THR A 1058 7.39 42.24 6.81
CA THR A 1058 8.65 41.51 6.63
C THR A 1058 9.05 41.47 5.17
N ARG A 1059 10.32 41.16 4.90
CA ARG A 1059 10.81 40.90 3.55
C ARG A 1059 11.00 39.40 3.39
N PHE A 1060 10.61 38.89 2.23
CA PHE A 1060 10.73 37.48 1.91
C PHE A 1060 11.22 37.30 0.48
N ARG A 1061 11.74 36.12 0.16
CA ARG A 1061 12.26 35.79 -1.16
C ARG A 1061 11.33 34.81 -1.86
N ILE A 1062 11.03 35.10 -3.13
CA ILE A 1062 10.41 34.16 -4.06
C ILE A 1062 11.50 33.67 -4.99
N GLU A 1063 11.70 32.35 -5.03
CA GLU A 1063 12.62 31.69 -5.96
C GLU A 1063 11.89 31.27 -7.22
N VAL A 1064 10.65 30.80 -7.06
CA VAL A 1064 9.79 30.30 -8.13
C VAL A 1064 8.74 31.37 -8.46
N PRO A 1065 8.84 32.08 -9.60
CA PRO A 1065 7.82 33.04 -9.98
C PRO A 1065 6.50 32.34 -10.29
N GLY A 1066 5.37 32.97 -9.97
CA GLY A 1066 4.06 32.36 -10.18
C GLY A 1066 2.90 33.12 -9.56
N ASN A 1067 1.70 32.54 -9.69
CA ASN A 1067 0.51 33.02 -9.01
C ASN A 1067 0.42 32.33 -7.64
N TYR A 1068 0.43 33.13 -6.57
CA TYR A 1068 0.33 32.65 -5.20
C TYR A 1068 -1.02 33.08 -4.60
N LYS A 1069 -1.78 32.11 -4.10
CA LYS A 1069 -2.89 32.35 -3.18
C LYS A 1069 -2.29 32.77 -1.83
N VAL A 1070 -2.79 33.86 -1.27
CA VAL A 1070 -2.30 34.43 -0.01
C VAL A 1070 -3.32 34.16 1.07
N PHE A 1071 -3.00 33.21 1.95
CA PHE A 1071 -3.79 32.87 3.12
C PHE A 1071 -3.23 33.58 4.34
N TYR A 1072 -4.09 33.91 5.30
CA TYR A 1072 -3.63 34.48 6.56
C TYR A 1072 -4.54 34.08 7.70
N ARG A 1073 -3.99 34.15 8.91
CA ARG A 1073 -4.74 33.95 10.14
C ARG A 1073 -4.51 35.10 11.09
N VAL A 1074 -5.58 35.82 11.41
CA VAL A 1074 -5.63 36.81 12.48
C VAL A 1074 -6.83 36.55 13.38
N LEU A 1075 -6.68 36.82 14.66
CA LEU A 1075 -7.70 36.56 15.67
C LEU A 1075 -8.09 37.85 16.40
N HIS A 1076 -9.39 38.02 16.64
CA HIS A 1076 -9.91 38.98 17.61
C HIS A 1076 -10.60 38.22 18.73
N GLY A 1077 -9.97 38.17 19.90
CA GLY A 1077 -10.31 37.16 20.91
C GLY A 1077 -10.00 35.77 20.36
N GLU A 1078 -11.00 34.91 20.32
CA GLU A 1078 -10.91 33.53 19.79
C GLU A 1078 -11.44 33.42 18.35
N GLN A 1079 -12.02 34.48 17.79
CA GLN A 1079 -12.63 34.44 16.45
C GLN A 1079 -11.67 34.91 15.37
N LEU A 1080 -11.76 34.31 14.18
CA LEU A 1080 -11.06 34.77 12.98
C LEU A 1080 -11.53 36.17 12.59
N ALA A 1081 -10.60 37.12 12.57
CA ALA A 1081 -10.85 38.51 12.18
C ALA A 1081 -10.32 38.77 10.76
N THR A 1082 -10.59 39.96 10.23
CA THR A 1082 -10.07 40.40 8.93
C THR A 1082 -8.81 41.24 9.12
N ALA A 1083 -7.94 41.26 8.12
CA ALA A 1083 -6.79 42.16 8.02
C ALA A 1083 -6.56 42.56 6.56
N GLN A 1084 -5.95 43.72 6.35
CA GLN A 1084 -5.49 44.10 5.01
C GLN A 1084 -4.09 43.56 4.78
N ILE A 1085 -3.94 42.70 3.77
CA ILE A 1085 -2.64 42.21 3.31
C ILE A 1085 -2.19 43.04 2.12
N GLN A 1086 -0.93 43.47 2.14
CA GLN A 1086 -0.28 44.14 1.03
C GLN A 1086 1.03 43.42 0.68
N ILE A 1087 1.31 43.32 -0.62
CA ILE A 1087 2.59 42.85 -1.14
C ILE A 1087 3.17 43.98 -2.00
N ASP A 1088 4.42 44.36 -1.72
CA ASP A 1088 5.13 45.48 -2.35
C ASP A 1088 4.33 46.80 -2.33
N GLY A 1089 3.61 47.03 -1.22
CA GLY A 1089 2.78 48.20 -1.00
C GLY A 1089 1.43 48.18 -1.73
N GLN A 1090 1.16 47.16 -2.55
CA GLN A 1090 -0.13 46.97 -3.22
C GLN A 1090 -1.03 46.04 -2.41
N PRO A 1091 -2.31 46.40 -2.17
CA PRO A 1091 -3.28 45.50 -1.54
C PRO A 1091 -3.44 44.21 -2.35
N VAL A 1092 -3.43 43.07 -1.67
CA VAL A 1092 -3.87 41.80 -2.27
C VAL A 1092 -5.39 41.87 -2.39
N VAL A 1093 -5.92 41.65 -3.59
CA VAL A 1093 -7.35 41.78 -3.89
C VAL A 1093 -7.98 40.38 -3.94
N GLY A 1094 -8.93 40.14 -3.04
CA GLY A 1094 -9.71 38.92 -2.92
C GLY A 1094 -11.02 39.20 -2.18
N ASP A 1095 -11.83 38.17 -1.98
CA ASP A 1095 -13.12 38.23 -1.28
C ASP A 1095 -13.00 38.08 0.25
N ASP A 1096 -11.80 37.81 0.75
CA ASP A 1096 -11.51 37.57 2.17
C ASP A 1096 -12.37 36.43 2.77
N SER A 1097 -12.64 35.41 1.96
CA SER A 1097 -13.43 34.24 2.32
C SER A 1097 -12.72 33.37 3.38
N LEU A 1098 -13.52 32.65 4.17
CA LEU A 1098 -13.03 31.68 5.15
C LEU A 1098 -12.75 30.33 4.47
N HIS A 1099 -11.55 29.81 4.68
CA HIS A 1099 -11.14 28.48 4.25
C HIS A 1099 -10.42 27.79 5.41
N GLY A 1100 -11.16 26.96 6.15
CA GLY A 1100 -10.67 26.32 7.37
C GLY A 1100 -10.46 27.31 8.52
N GLN A 1101 -9.24 27.30 9.08
CA GLN A 1101 -8.79 28.24 10.10
C GLN A 1101 -8.02 29.42 9.51
N THR A 1102 -8.14 29.65 8.20
CA THR A 1102 -7.49 30.75 7.48
C THR A 1102 -8.50 31.56 6.66
N ARG A 1103 -8.11 32.78 6.30
CA ARG A 1103 -8.80 33.62 5.31
C ARG A 1103 -7.97 33.72 4.03
N LEU A 1104 -8.61 33.76 2.88
CA LEU A 1104 -7.98 33.99 1.58
C LEU A 1104 -7.97 35.49 1.27
N ALA A 1105 -6.81 36.15 1.40
CA ALA A 1105 -6.67 37.56 1.04
C ALA A 1105 -6.82 37.81 -0.47
N GLY A 1106 -6.50 36.80 -1.29
CA GLY A 1106 -6.59 36.85 -2.75
C GLY A 1106 -5.43 36.13 -3.42
N THR A 1107 -5.29 36.32 -4.74
CA THR A 1107 -4.17 35.78 -5.53
C THR A 1107 -3.28 36.91 -6.01
N VAL A 1108 -1.97 36.73 -5.92
CA VAL A 1108 -0.95 37.70 -6.36
C VAL A 1108 0.01 37.02 -7.33
N ASN A 1109 0.44 37.75 -8.37
CA ASN A 1109 1.53 37.29 -9.23
C ASN A 1109 2.87 37.80 -8.68
N LEU A 1110 3.80 36.91 -8.39
CA LEU A 1110 5.12 37.23 -7.82
C LEU A 1110 6.23 36.84 -8.78
N THR A 1111 7.23 37.70 -8.90
CA THR A 1111 8.45 37.47 -9.68
C THR A 1111 9.53 36.83 -8.82
N ALA A 1112 10.57 36.25 -9.42
CA ALA A 1112 11.74 35.83 -8.65
C ALA A 1112 12.44 37.07 -8.06
N GLY A 1113 12.71 37.06 -6.76
CA GLY A 1113 13.32 38.21 -6.08
C GLY A 1113 12.86 38.40 -4.63
N VAL A 1114 13.16 39.58 -4.08
CA VAL A 1114 12.80 39.95 -2.71
C VAL A 1114 11.55 40.83 -2.74
N HIS A 1115 10.51 40.39 -2.06
CA HIS A 1115 9.23 41.07 -1.90
C HIS A 1115 9.03 41.56 -0.46
N THR A 1116 8.11 42.49 -0.26
CA THR A 1116 7.71 43.00 1.07
C THR A 1116 6.27 42.64 1.35
N LEU A 1117 6.03 41.91 2.44
CA LEU A 1117 4.71 41.59 2.97
C LEU A 1117 4.36 42.57 4.09
N THR A 1118 3.15 43.15 4.05
CA THR A 1118 2.61 43.99 5.13
C THR A 1118 1.22 43.51 5.53
N LEU A 1119 0.98 43.36 6.83
CA LEU A 1119 -0.32 43.05 7.41
C LEU A 1119 -0.77 44.24 8.26
N THR A 1120 -1.96 44.77 7.96
CA THR A 1120 -2.55 45.92 8.65
C THR A 1120 -3.84 45.52 9.34
N ALA A 1121 -3.93 45.81 10.64
CA ALA A 1121 -5.14 45.59 11.42
C ALA A 1121 -6.24 46.59 11.03
N PRO A 1122 -7.54 46.22 11.10
CA PRO A 1122 -8.64 47.15 10.84
C PRO A 1122 -8.54 48.42 11.71
N SER A 1123 -8.97 49.56 11.18
CA SER A 1123 -8.84 50.86 11.85
C SER A 1123 -9.56 50.96 13.19
N ASN A 1124 -10.55 50.10 13.42
CA ASN A 1124 -11.40 50.05 14.62
C ASN A 1124 -11.14 48.83 15.51
N LEU A 1125 -10.23 47.91 15.13
CA LEU A 1125 -10.08 46.62 15.79
C LEU A 1125 -8.60 46.25 15.96
N ALA A 1126 -8.17 46.00 17.20
CA ALA A 1126 -6.89 45.35 17.45
C ALA A 1126 -7.01 43.85 17.23
N VAL A 1127 -5.98 43.24 16.63
CA VAL A 1127 -5.95 41.83 16.27
C VAL A 1127 -4.67 41.16 16.75
N ARG A 1128 -4.73 39.84 16.94
CA ARG A 1128 -3.59 38.96 17.14
C ARG A 1128 -3.25 38.32 15.80
N ALA A 1129 -2.14 38.74 15.19
CA ALA A 1129 -1.66 38.20 13.93
C ALA A 1129 -0.82 36.95 14.18
N ASP A 1130 -1.20 35.86 13.52
CA ASP A 1130 -0.62 34.52 13.70
C ASP A 1130 0.40 34.27 12.58
N PHE A 1131 -0.05 33.98 11.37
CA PHE A 1131 0.82 33.80 10.20
C PHE A 1131 0.17 34.27 8.90
N VAL A 1132 1.01 34.40 7.86
CA VAL A 1132 0.61 34.52 6.46
C VAL A 1132 1.25 33.36 5.69
N LEU A 1133 0.49 32.69 4.84
CA LEU A 1133 0.91 31.54 4.06
C LEU A 1133 0.65 31.79 2.57
N LEU A 1134 1.69 31.67 1.75
CA LEU A 1134 1.58 31.78 0.29
C LEU A 1134 1.66 30.39 -0.33
N SER A 1135 0.70 30.03 -1.17
CA SER A 1135 0.71 28.76 -1.91
C SER A 1135 0.51 29.01 -3.40
N ASN A 1136 1.37 28.44 -4.25
CA ASN A 1136 1.13 28.39 -5.70
C ASN A 1136 0.46 27.08 -6.14
N ASP A 1137 0.12 26.19 -5.20
CA ASP A 1137 -0.61 24.97 -5.46
C ASP A 1137 -2.09 25.30 -5.72
N PRO A 1138 -2.61 25.06 -6.92
CA PRO A 1138 -3.99 25.38 -7.26
C PRO A 1138 -5.00 24.57 -6.46
N ASP A 1139 -4.65 23.36 -6.00
CA ASP A 1139 -5.56 22.42 -5.33
C ASP A 1139 -5.71 22.71 -3.84
N VAL A 1140 -4.96 23.67 -3.29
CA VAL A 1140 -5.16 24.10 -1.91
C VAL A 1140 -6.28 25.13 -1.84
N ALA A 1141 -7.34 24.77 -1.11
CA ALA A 1141 -8.46 25.64 -0.78
C ALA A 1141 -8.13 26.55 0.41
N GLY A 1142 -7.32 26.08 1.35
CA GLY A 1142 -6.90 26.82 2.53
C GLY A 1142 -6.26 25.90 3.57
N TYR A 1143 -6.21 26.35 4.82
CA TYR A 1143 -5.50 25.63 5.87
C TYR A 1143 -6.30 25.54 7.17
N THR A 1144 -6.04 24.48 7.92
CA THR A 1144 -6.55 24.24 9.27
C THR A 1144 -5.41 23.70 10.15
N PHE A 1145 -5.72 23.30 11.38
CA PHE A 1145 -4.78 22.58 12.23
C PHE A 1145 -5.14 21.11 12.33
N ALA A 1146 -4.16 20.28 12.63
CA ALA A 1146 -4.38 18.88 12.90
C ALA A 1146 -5.35 18.72 14.07
N LEU A 1147 -6.32 17.82 13.92
CA LEU A 1147 -7.18 17.42 15.03
C LEU A 1147 -6.50 16.32 15.87
N GLN A 1148 -6.57 16.48 17.18
CA GLN A 1148 -6.13 15.49 18.18
C GLN A 1148 -7.22 15.26 19.21
N THR A 1149 -7.22 14.05 19.77
CA THR A 1149 -8.04 13.70 20.93
C THR A 1149 -7.30 14.07 22.20
N SER A 1150 -7.97 14.71 23.15
CA SER A 1150 -7.38 14.99 24.46
C SER A 1150 -6.98 13.69 25.17
N PRO A 1151 -5.84 13.62 25.89
CA PRO A 1151 -5.47 12.43 26.65
C PRO A 1151 -6.54 12.06 27.67
N LEU A 1152 -6.96 10.80 27.67
CA LEU A 1152 -7.82 10.21 28.70
C LEU A 1152 -7.02 9.84 29.96
N ASN A 1153 -6.19 10.75 30.49
CA ASN A 1153 -5.37 10.46 31.68
C ASN A 1153 -6.23 10.35 32.94
#